data_AF-A0A956SFC8-F1
#
_entry.id   AF-A0A956SFC8-F1
#
_cell.length_a   1.000
_cell.length_b   1.000
_cell.length_c   1.000
_cell.angle_alpha   90.00
_cell.angle_beta   90.00
_cell.angle_gamma   90.00
#
_symmetry.space_group_name_H-M   'P 1'
#
loop_
_entity.id
_entity.type
_entity.pdbx_description
1 polymer ?
#
loop_
_entity_poly.entity_id
_entity_poly.type
_entity_poly.pdbx_seq_one_letter_code
_entity_poly.pdbx_strand_id
1 'polypeptide(L)'
;MPPTRRHAALEWRHIFARTFAAIPSARAFLPALFACASALVLSACGLELPEQPYFETLLTLPFGSERFTGSDLADESEYVLVDSTAGAPLRLFFEGVVDTFRLGEKMDITLPATSLAGSLDQIEIPTPDPVDERFRIGELTDLDLPEDGLAVVVPAFTIPPIRRALPTQDELSWVRFSSGQIDVTIQNLLPIPLGDESTQDPSLRVRLFDGTRGGLLVETTFPAVIRTGAVARSTIDLTGVSLPSALELEVSGESPGSSGRTVFITPSSGFDLSARFVSLEPDSAVAVVPAQELRLEDSVAVALNDSLGIVGGMVRDGIFSIELRNELPLGAAGSLRFPELLENDEPIVLAVSVPPASGGVAGSSTETIDLTSTRVRALNDEPLDRLQFELDVATVPSDGFVALGRHQSISAAFEETTIRFASVEARPTDVRIEIPHTVTQLDLPEELEDLDLAAASLRLVVANAVPFPANGMVTVRSVGLPNPIELPFQVAIAPGTSASPVESSVSIDESNSALLSLIRARPEAIAIDGEVRIGDGLVTRTVGREDFVRGRYEVSAPLRVRLGLLERTADDFDFTVSRDVQDRIGSDVTGVVARGQIENHFPFAAETEITFASSMDQLDETPEVILALVRAEAGFTDETGRVIEPALTSFEVTLPDEDIPFFARDRVFGRMVFRLRGDSTAVVSLSPDDYAEATGALEFRIGVGERRP
;
A
#
# COMPACT_ATOMS: atom_id res chain seq x y z
N MET A 1 -26.14 -34.18 11.75
CA MET A 1 -26.35 -35.04 12.94
C MET A 1 -26.72 -34.15 14.13
N PRO A 2 -27.99 -34.14 14.57
CA PRO A 2 -28.41 -33.95 15.97
C PRO A 2 -28.85 -35.33 16.55
N PRO A 3 -29.17 -35.55 17.85
CA PRO A 3 -29.96 -34.72 18.81
C PRO A 3 -29.35 -34.71 20.26
N THR A 4 -29.89 -34.12 21.34
CA THR A 4 -31.21 -34.30 21.98
C THR A 4 -31.42 -33.30 23.14
N ARG A 5 -32.67 -32.79 23.25
CA ARG A 5 -33.28 -32.13 24.42
C ARG A 5 -33.66 -33.14 25.53
N ARG A 6 -33.78 -32.68 26.79
CA ARG A 6 -34.90 -33.07 27.69
C ARG A 6 -35.08 -32.09 28.88
N HIS A 7 -36.36 -31.79 29.14
CA HIS A 7 -36.95 -30.99 30.22
C HIS A 7 -37.05 -31.72 31.57
N ALA A 8 -37.11 -30.97 32.69
CA ALA A 8 -38.07 -31.05 33.81
C ALA A 8 -37.59 -30.12 34.96
N ALA A 9 -38.27 -29.01 35.29
CA ALA A 9 -39.46 -28.88 36.16
C ALA A 9 -39.21 -29.25 37.64
N LEU A 10 -39.16 -28.22 38.51
CA LEU A 10 -39.09 -28.32 39.97
C LEU A 10 -40.43 -27.89 40.58
N GLU A 11 -41.02 -28.77 41.41
CA GLU A 11 -42.12 -28.46 42.32
C GLU A 11 -41.67 -28.58 43.78
N TRP A 12 -42.30 -27.74 44.61
CA TRP A 12 -42.15 -27.61 46.06
C TRP A 12 -42.71 -28.78 46.86
N ARG A 13 -42.16 -29.05 48.06
CA ARG A 13 -42.94 -29.50 49.25
C ARG A 13 -42.16 -29.41 50.57
N HIS A 14 -42.84 -28.87 51.59
CA HIS A 14 -42.51 -28.82 53.02
C HIS A 14 -42.29 -30.20 53.67
N ILE A 15 -41.62 -30.23 54.84
CA ILE A 15 -42.20 -30.64 56.15
C ILE A 15 -41.19 -30.44 57.31
N PHE A 16 -41.68 -29.85 58.39
CA PHE A 16 -41.10 -29.71 59.72
C PHE A 16 -41.03 -31.05 60.48
N ALA A 17 -39.97 -31.27 61.27
CA ALA A 17 -39.99 -32.21 62.39
C ALA A 17 -39.21 -31.65 63.60
N ARG A 18 -39.88 -31.62 64.75
CA ARG A 18 -39.37 -31.29 66.09
C ARG A 18 -38.30 -32.32 66.54
N THR A 19 -37.47 -31.99 67.54
CA THR A 19 -37.56 -32.53 68.93
C THR A 19 -36.24 -32.37 69.76
N PHE A 20 -36.40 -31.78 70.97
CA PHE A 20 -35.68 -31.90 72.27
C PHE A 20 -34.16 -31.63 72.52
N ALA A 21 -33.94 -30.71 73.48
CA ALA A 21 -33.33 -30.92 74.83
C ALA A 21 -31.94 -30.31 75.18
N ALA A 22 -31.98 -29.56 76.30
CA ALA A 22 -31.06 -29.53 77.48
C ALA A 22 -29.81 -28.61 77.55
N ILE A 23 -30.01 -27.41 78.15
CA ILE A 23 -29.42 -26.78 79.38
C ILE A 23 -28.27 -27.60 80.07
N PRO A 24 -27.17 -27.03 80.68
CA PRO A 24 -27.23 -25.99 81.73
C PRO A 24 -26.04 -25.01 81.95
N SER A 25 -26.27 -23.82 82.56
CA SER A 25 -25.93 -23.42 83.97
C SER A 25 -25.16 -22.08 83.92
N ALA A 26 -25.13 -21.11 84.86
CA ALA A 26 -25.65 -20.92 86.22
C ALA A 26 -25.55 -19.43 86.68
N ARG A 27 -26.45 -19.02 87.61
CA ARG A 27 -26.30 -18.13 88.81
C ARG A 27 -25.92 -16.63 88.64
N ALA A 28 -26.35 -15.65 89.45
CA ALA A 28 -27.20 -15.49 90.66
C ALA A 28 -27.52 -13.95 90.78
N PHE A 29 -28.61 -13.44 91.38
CA PHE A 29 -28.81 -13.12 92.82
C PHE A 29 -30.20 -12.44 93.04
N LEU A 30 -30.84 -12.69 94.19
CA LEU A 30 -32.14 -12.18 94.74
C LEU A 30 -31.92 -10.94 95.66
N PRO A 31 -32.90 -10.39 96.44
CA PRO A 31 -34.40 -10.43 96.45
C PRO A 31 -35.12 -9.07 96.79
N ALA A 32 -36.47 -9.05 96.83
CA ALA A 32 -37.33 -8.71 98.02
C ALA A 32 -38.69 -8.05 97.63
N LEU A 33 -39.83 -8.76 97.82
CA LEU A 33 -40.86 -8.59 98.89
C LEU A 33 -41.94 -7.49 98.63
N PHE A 34 -43.19 -7.88 98.34
CA PHE A 34 -44.27 -8.03 99.34
C PHE A 34 -45.62 -8.36 98.65
N ALA A 35 -46.33 -9.34 99.20
CA ALA A 35 -47.72 -9.68 98.89
C ALA A 35 -48.65 -8.98 99.90
N CYS A 36 -49.88 -8.61 99.50
CA CYS A 36 -51.10 -9.04 100.20
C CYS A 36 -52.39 -8.41 99.68
N ALA A 37 -53.41 -9.29 99.67
CA ALA A 37 -54.81 -9.06 100.02
C ALA A 37 -55.78 -8.54 98.94
N SER A 38 -56.49 -9.52 98.39
CA SER A 38 -57.73 -9.45 97.66
C SER A 38 -58.96 -9.18 98.55
N ALA A 39 -59.99 -8.62 97.92
CA ALA A 39 -61.44 -8.73 98.19
C ALA A 39 -62.10 -7.75 99.16
N LEU A 40 -62.96 -6.85 98.63
CA LEU A 40 -64.43 -6.93 98.81
C LEU A 40 -65.21 -5.82 98.06
N VAL A 41 -66.43 -6.20 97.65
CA VAL A 41 -67.60 -5.39 97.24
C VAL A 41 -67.79 -5.10 95.75
N LEU A 42 -68.63 -5.96 95.15
CA LEU A 42 -69.47 -5.69 93.99
C LEU A 42 -70.59 -4.68 94.32
N SER A 43 -71.04 -3.99 93.26
CA SER A 43 -72.35 -3.32 93.06
C SER A 43 -72.50 -1.83 93.40
N ALA A 44 -72.27 -0.99 92.39
CA ALA A 44 -73.13 0.16 92.07
C ALA A 44 -73.02 0.45 90.56
N CYS A 45 -73.98 -0.06 89.78
CA CYS A 45 -74.13 0.27 88.36
C CYS A 45 -74.71 1.69 88.20
N GLY A 46 -73.95 2.58 87.55
CA GLY A 46 -74.48 3.64 86.71
C GLY A 46 -74.06 3.32 85.28
N LEU A 47 -74.97 2.76 84.48
CA LEU A 47 -74.76 2.50 83.05
C LEU A 47 -74.89 3.84 82.31
N GLU A 48 -73.81 4.59 82.22
CA GLU A 48 -73.58 5.48 81.07
C GLU A 48 -73.40 4.59 79.84
N LEU A 49 -74.13 4.86 78.75
CA LEU A 49 -73.81 4.22 77.47
C LEU A 49 -72.33 4.51 77.20
N PRO A 50 -71.49 3.51 76.87
CA PRO A 50 -70.09 3.77 76.58
C PRO A 50 -70.01 4.75 75.42
N GLU A 51 -69.32 5.87 75.63
CA GLU A 51 -68.85 6.73 74.54
C GLU A 51 -68.16 5.82 73.53
N GLN A 52 -68.55 5.91 72.25
CA GLN A 52 -67.85 5.17 71.22
C GLN A 52 -66.36 5.57 71.29
N PRO A 53 -65.43 4.62 71.48
CA PRO A 53 -64.02 4.95 71.54
C PRO A 53 -63.60 5.49 70.17
N TYR A 54 -63.06 6.71 70.15
CA TYR A 54 -62.30 7.19 69.00
C TYR A 54 -60.95 6.48 69.01
N PHE A 55 -60.66 5.71 67.97
CA PHE A 55 -59.35 5.10 67.80
C PHE A 55 -58.76 5.51 66.45
N GLU A 56 -57.48 5.85 66.48
CA GLU A 56 -56.71 6.08 65.27
C GLU A 56 -56.23 4.74 64.73
N THR A 57 -56.43 4.51 63.45
CA THR A 57 -55.91 3.35 62.75
C THR A 57 -55.05 3.81 61.58
N LEU A 58 -54.05 3.01 61.24
CA LEU A 58 -53.11 3.29 60.17
C LEU A 58 -53.51 2.52 58.93
N LEU A 59 -53.65 3.24 57.82
CA LEU A 59 -53.72 2.66 56.49
C LEU A 59 -52.39 2.95 55.80
N THR A 60 -51.76 1.91 55.28
CA THR A 60 -50.47 2.00 54.59
C THR A 60 -50.66 1.72 53.10
N LEU A 61 -50.25 2.67 52.25
CA LEU A 61 -50.18 2.49 50.80
C LEU A 61 -48.70 2.44 50.39
N PRO A 62 -48.14 1.27 50.02
CA PRO A 62 -46.78 1.20 49.54
C PRO A 62 -46.68 1.84 48.16
N PHE A 63 -45.67 2.68 47.95
CA PHE A 63 -45.36 3.25 46.62
C PHE A 63 -44.17 2.56 45.95
N GLY A 64 -43.81 1.34 46.39
CA GLY A 64 -42.82 0.47 45.73
C GLY A 64 -41.41 0.50 46.33
N SER A 65 -40.54 -0.33 45.77
CA SER A 65 -39.08 -0.29 45.98
C SER A 65 -38.45 -0.13 44.61
N GLU A 66 -37.78 1.00 44.39
CA GLU A 66 -37.07 1.27 43.14
C GLU A 66 -35.58 1.28 43.40
N ARG A 67 -34.81 0.65 42.51
CA ARG A 67 -33.37 0.49 42.63
C ARG A 67 -32.69 0.88 41.34
N PHE A 68 -31.91 1.95 41.39
CA PHE A 68 -31.01 2.37 40.32
C PHE A 68 -29.62 1.79 40.58
N THR A 69 -29.04 1.06 39.63
CA THR A 69 -27.71 0.45 39.77
C THR A 69 -26.69 1.04 38.79
N GLY A 70 -25.40 0.95 39.11
CA GLY A 70 -24.32 1.28 38.19
C GLY A 70 -24.29 0.35 36.98
N SER A 71 -24.85 -0.86 37.07
CA SER A 71 -25.02 -1.74 35.91
C SER A 71 -26.08 -1.19 34.93
N ASP A 72 -27.08 -0.46 35.41
CA ASP A 72 -28.08 0.17 34.54
C ASP A 72 -27.41 1.18 33.60
N LEU A 73 -26.39 1.90 34.06
CA LEU A 73 -25.58 2.80 33.22
C LEU A 73 -24.82 2.08 32.10
N ALA A 74 -24.52 0.79 32.28
CA ALA A 74 -23.86 -0.03 31.26
C ALA A 74 -24.88 -0.67 30.30
N ASP A 75 -26.06 -1.05 30.78
CA ASP A 75 -27.11 -1.66 29.95
C ASP A 75 -27.70 -0.68 28.92
N GLU A 76 -27.60 0.63 29.20
CA GLU A 76 -28.11 1.70 28.34
C GLU A 76 -27.10 2.20 27.30
N SER A 77 -25.85 1.76 27.38
CA SER A 77 -24.79 2.21 26.47
C SER A 77 -23.93 1.05 25.97
N GLU A 78 -23.77 0.95 24.65
CA GLU A 78 -22.80 0.01 24.05
C GLU A 78 -21.33 0.37 24.35
N TYR A 79 -21.08 1.57 24.87
CA TYR A 79 -19.76 2.11 25.14
C TYR A 79 -19.36 2.06 26.62
N VAL A 80 -20.29 1.78 27.52
CA VAL A 80 -20.01 1.58 28.94
C VAL A 80 -19.99 0.09 29.22
N LEU A 81 -18.80 -0.44 29.49
CA LEU A 81 -18.60 -1.86 29.73
C LEU A 81 -18.40 -2.15 31.21
N VAL A 82 -19.00 -3.26 31.66
CA VAL A 82 -18.72 -3.87 32.96
C VAL A 82 -17.45 -4.69 32.86
N ASP A 83 -16.47 -4.43 33.72
CA ASP A 83 -15.31 -5.30 33.88
C ASP A 83 -15.70 -6.54 34.72
N SER A 84 -15.36 -7.73 34.23
CA SER A 84 -15.61 -9.00 34.91
C SER A 84 -14.84 -9.17 36.23
N THR A 85 -13.86 -8.30 36.48
CA THR A 85 -13.07 -8.28 37.71
C THR A 85 -13.90 -7.68 38.85
N ALA A 86 -14.12 -8.47 39.90
CA ALA A 86 -14.92 -8.01 41.05
C ALA A 86 -14.39 -6.68 41.61
N GLY A 87 -15.22 -5.64 41.52
CA GLY A 87 -14.91 -4.31 42.06
C GLY A 87 -14.09 -3.39 41.15
N ALA A 88 -13.93 -3.73 39.87
CA ALA A 88 -13.39 -2.80 38.89
C ALA A 88 -14.44 -1.74 38.53
N PRO A 89 -14.00 -0.49 38.24
CA PRO A 89 -14.91 0.55 37.77
C PRO A 89 -15.57 0.16 36.46
N LEU A 90 -16.75 0.72 36.22
CA LEU A 90 -17.31 0.84 34.88
C LEU A 90 -16.28 1.50 33.96
N ARG A 91 -16.23 1.10 32.69
CA ARG A 91 -15.28 1.67 31.72
C ARG A 91 -15.98 2.16 30.48
N LEU A 92 -15.66 3.38 30.07
CA LEU A 92 -15.92 3.85 28.73
C LEU A 92 -14.93 3.17 27.77
N PHE A 93 -15.41 2.51 26.73
CA PHE A 93 -14.58 1.76 25.80
C PHE A 93 -15.03 1.93 24.35
N PHE A 94 -14.07 2.22 23.48
CA PHE A 94 -14.26 2.25 22.03
C PHE A 94 -13.08 1.57 21.35
N GLU A 95 -13.34 0.88 20.25
CA GLU A 95 -12.30 0.31 19.41
C GLU A 95 -12.50 0.69 17.94
N GLY A 96 -11.42 0.71 17.19
CA GLY A 96 -11.45 0.91 15.76
C GLY A 96 -10.34 0.15 15.08
N VAL A 97 -10.54 -0.13 13.79
CA VAL A 97 -9.52 -0.72 12.93
C VAL A 97 -8.91 0.35 12.04
N VAL A 98 -7.60 0.30 11.90
CA VAL A 98 -6.86 1.05 10.90
C VAL A 98 -6.71 0.13 9.69
N ASP A 99 -6.91 0.66 8.49
CA ASP A 99 -6.95 -0.13 7.26
C ASP A 99 -5.73 -1.06 7.09
N THR A 100 -5.92 -2.14 6.35
CA THR A 100 -4.87 -3.14 6.10
C THR A 100 -4.09 -2.77 4.84
N PHE A 101 -2.83 -2.42 5.01
CA PHE A 101 -1.94 -2.21 3.88
C PHE A 101 -1.27 -3.51 3.45
N ARG A 102 -1.30 -3.83 2.15
CA ARG A 102 -0.61 -4.99 1.56
C ARG A 102 0.58 -4.53 0.72
N LEU A 103 1.77 -5.09 0.99
CA LEU A 103 2.99 -4.74 0.23
C LEU A 103 2.91 -5.25 -1.22
N GLY A 104 2.05 -6.24 -1.48
CA GLY A 104 1.80 -6.85 -2.79
C GLY A 104 1.51 -5.89 -3.93
N GLU A 105 0.85 -4.77 -3.65
CA GLU A 105 0.53 -3.75 -4.66
C GLU A 105 1.75 -2.94 -5.11
N LYS A 106 2.82 -2.94 -4.32
CA LYS A 106 4.08 -2.24 -4.62
C LYS A 106 5.11 -3.14 -5.30
N MET A 107 4.79 -4.42 -5.51
CA MET A 107 5.68 -5.42 -6.11
C MET A 107 5.56 -5.51 -7.63
N ASP A 108 4.49 -4.97 -8.23
CA ASP A 108 4.27 -5.06 -9.67
C ASP A 108 5.26 -4.18 -10.43
N ILE A 109 5.81 -4.72 -11.53
CA ILE A 109 6.79 -4.05 -12.37
C ILE A 109 6.18 -3.82 -13.75
N THR A 110 6.15 -2.58 -14.22
CA THR A 110 5.79 -2.27 -15.61
C THR A 110 7.05 -2.02 -16.43
N LEU A 111 7.19 -2.77 -17.53
CA LEU A 111 8.26 -2.60 -18.50
C LEU A 111 7.72 -1.79 -19.68
N PRO A 112 8.33 -0.64 -20.02
CA PRO A 112 7.92 0.13 -21.18
C PRO A 112 8.17 -0.64 -22.47
N ALA A 113 7.43 -0.28 -23.52
CA ALA A 113 7.72 -0.74 -24.86
C ALA A 113 9.12 -0.27 -25.29
N THR A 114 9.88 -1.15 -25.96
CA THR A 114 11.21 -0.85 -26.49
C THR A 114 11.42 -1.53 -27.84
N SER A 115 12.47 -1.13 -28.56
CA SER A 115 12.85 -1.78 -29.82
C SER A 115 14.36 -1.81 -30.01
N LEU A 116 14.84 -2.93 -30.51
CA LEU A 116 16.22 -3.16 -30.92
C LEU A 116 16.27 -3.31 -32.44
N ALA A 117 17.26 -2.72 -33.11
CA ALA A 117 17.42 -2.84 -34.56
C ALA A 117 18.90 -2.94 -34.96
N GLY A 118 19.20 -3.84 -35.89
CA GLY A 118 20.48 -3.97 -36.59
C GLY A 118 20.33 -3.62 -38.06
N SER A 119 21.22 -2.79 -38.60
CA SER A 119 21.18 -2.29 -39.99
C SER A 119 22.27 -2.89 -40.88
N LEU A 120 22.24 -2.49 -42.16
CA LEU A 120 23.13 -2.99 -43.20
C LEU A 120 24.63 -2.72 -42.97
N ASP A 121 24.98 -1.78 -42.10
CA ASP A 121 26.36 -1.50 -41.67
C ASP A 121 27.01 -2.68 -40.92
N GLN A 122 26.20 -3.61 -40.42
CA GLN A 122 26.65 -4.87 -39.83
C GLN A 122 26.71 -6.02 -40.85
N ILE A 123 26.26 -5.80 -42.10
CA ILE A 123 26.24 -6.82 -43.14
C ILE A 123 27.45 -6.63 -44.05
N GLU A 124 28.35 -7.62 -44.05
CA GLU A 124 29.48 -7.67 -44.96
C GLU A 124 28.99 -7.89 -46.40
N ILE A 125 29.29 -6.94 -47.27
CA ILE A 125 29.05 -7.05 -48.71
C ILE A 125 30.39 -7.37 -49.39
N PRO A 126 30.44 -8.32 -50.34
CA PRO A 126 31.63 -8.54 -51.15
C PRO A 126 32.13 -7.23 -51.77
N THR A 127 33.41 -6.92 -51.57
CA THR A 127 34.06 -5.73 -52.13
C THR A 127 35.11 -6.12 -53.18
N PRO A 128 35.41 -5.25 -54.16
CA PRO A 128 36.37 -5.57 -55.20
C PRO A 128 37.78 -5.86 -54.64
N ASP A 129 38.45 -6.86 -55.21
CA ASP A 129 39.81 -7.20 -54.83
C ASP A 129 40.81 -6.08 -55.15
N PRO A 130 41.87 -5.94 -54.33
CA PRO A 130 43.01 -5.11 -54.65
C PRO A 130 43.65 -5.49 -56.00
N VAL A 131 44.04 -4.49 -56.79
CA VAL A 131 44.66 -4.68 -58.11
C VAL A 131 46.15 -4.39 -58.05
N ASP A 132 46.98 -5.27 -58.62
CA ASP A 132 48.40 -5.02 -58.86
C ASP A 132 48.74 -5.39 -60.31
N GLU A 133 49.16 -4.40 -61.08
CA GLU A 133 49.45 -4.55 -62.51
C GLU A 133 50.82 -3.99 -62.85
N ARG A 134 51.52 -4.67 -63.75
CA ARG A 134 52.81 -4.20 -64.29
C ARG A 134 52.68 -3.84 -65.75
N PHE A 135 52.95 -2.57 -66.06
CA PHE A 135 52.96 -2.05 -67.42
C PHE A 135 54.39 -2.02 -67.95
N ARG A 136 54.67 -2.85 -68.95
CA ARG A 136 56.01 -2.95 -69.54
C ARG A 136 56.19 -1.92 -70.65
N ILE A 137 57.40 -1.41 -70.85
CA ILE A 137 57.64 -0.36 -71.84
C ILE A 137 57.28 -0.78 -73.26
N GLY A 138 57.44 -2.06 -73.62
CA GLY A 138 56.99 -2.56 -74.93
C GLY A 138 55.48 -2.49 -75.14
N GLU A 139 54.70 -2.25 -74.08
CA GLU A 139 53.25 -2.02 -74.12
C GLU A 139 52.92 -0.52 -74.11
N LEU A 140 53.82 0.31 -73.59
CA LEU A 140 53.65 1.76 -73.42
C LEU A 140 53.95 2.55 -74.70
N THR A 141 54.68 1.96 -75.65
CA THR A 141 55.14 2.66 -76.85
C THR A 141 55.44 1.68 -78.00
N ASP A 142 55.26 2.15 -79.24
CA ASP A 142 55.62 1.43 -80.47
C ASP A 142 57.09 1.68 -80.89
N LEU A 143 57.91 2.28 -80.02
CA LEU A 143 59.32 2.53 -80.30
C LEU A 143 60.10 1.22 -80.44
N ASP A 144 60.96 1.14 -81.45
CA ASP A 144 61.86 0.01 -81.65
C ASP A 144 63.00 0.06 -80.60
N LEU A 145 62.84 -0.72 -79.54
CA LEU A 145 63.79 -0.77 -78.42
C LEU A 145 64.83 -1.87 -78.65
N PRO A 146 66.12 -1.61 -78.38
CA PRO A 146 67.17 -2.59 -78.59
C PRO A 146 67.04 -3.81 -77.66
N GLU A 147 67.61 -4.94 -78.09
CA GLU A 147 67.70 -6.16 -77.27
C GLU A 147 68.52 -5.93 -75.98
N ASP A 148 68.27 -6.78 -74.97
CA ASP A 148 68.73 -6.62 -73.58
C ASP A 148 70.19 -6.15 -73.43
N GLY A 149 70.40 -5.07 -72.67
CA GLY A 149 71.71 -4.60 -72.20
C GLY A 149 72.37 -3.49 -73.02
N LEU A 150 71.75 -3.00 -74.09
CA LEU A 150 72.25 -1.86 -74.86
C LEU A 150 71.74 -0.52 -74.30
N ALA A 151 72.63 0.47 -74.22
CA ALA A 151 72.28 1.84 -73.82
C ALA A 151 71.71 2.61 -75.03
N VAL A 152 70.53 3.21 -74.88
CA VAL A 152 69.82 3.92 -75.94
C VAL A 152 69.26 5.25 -75.44
N VAL A 153 69.10 6.21 -76.35
CA VAL A 153 68.36 7.44 -76.09
C VAL A 153 66.89 7.17 -76.43
N VAL A 154 66.03 7.17 -75.42
CA VAL A 154 64.58 7.04 -75.60
C VAL A 154 64.01 8.43 -75.91
N PRO A 155 63.36 8.66 -77.07
CA PRO A 155 62.67 9.92 -77.37
C PRO A 155 61.39 10.08 -76.53
N ALA A 156 60.81 11.28 -76.53
CA ALA A 156 59.49 11.48 -75.92
C ALA A 156 58.40 10.70 -76.69
N PHE A 157 57.40 10.19 -75.98
CA PHE A 157 56.30 9.45 -76.57
C PHE A 157 55.00 9.61 -75.76
N THR A 158 53.88 9.42 -76.44
CA THR A 158 52.56 9.31 -75.81
C THR A 158 52.30 7.85 -75.46
N ILE A 159 51.83 7.60 -74.24
CA ILE A 159 51.33 6.30 -73.79
C ILE A 159 49.88 6.19 -74.29
N PRO A 160 49.59 5.31 -75.25
CA PRO A 160 48.22 5.11 -75.70
C PRO A 160 47.35 4.57 -74.55
N PRO A 161 46.02 4.70 -74.62
CA PRO A 161 45.14 4.06 -73.64
C PRO A 161 45.32 2.54 -73.65
N ILE A 162 45.89 2.00 -72.57
CA ILE A 162 46.10 0.55 -72.39
C ILE A 162 45.09 0.05 -71.36
N ARG A 163 44.20 -0.84 -71.78
CA ARG A 163 43.17 -1.43 -70.91
C ARG A 163 43.55 -2.82 -70.44
N ARG A 164 43.22 -3.12 -69.17
CA ARG A 164 43.33 -4.42 -68.54
C ARG A 164 41.99 -4.78 -67.90
N ALA A 165 41.42 -5.92 -68.27
CA ALA A 165 40.29 -6.48 -67.56
C ALA A 165 40.74 -6.96 -66.18
N LEU A 166 40.04 -6.54 -65.15
CA LEU A 166 40.26 -6.99 -63.78
C LEU A 166 39.48 -8.30 -63.53
N PRO A 167 39.86 -9.10 -62.52
CA PRO A 167 39.10 -10.29 -62.15
C PRO A 167 37.62 -9.95 -61.86
N THR A 168 36.72 -10.72 -62.47
CA THR A 168 35.27 -10.59 -62.22
C THR A 168 34.94 -11.04 -60.81
N GLN A 169 34.03 -10.31 -60.16
CA GLN A 169 33.50 -10.64 -58.82
C GLN A 169 32.21 -11.46 -58.95
N ASP A 170 32.30 -12.79 -58.88
CA ASP A 170 31.18 -13.70 -59.19
C ASP A 170 29.99 -13.58 -58.21
N GLU A 171 30.25 -13.19 -56.96
CA GLU A 171 29.24 -12.99 -55.92
C GLU A 171 28.59 -11.60 -55.98
N LEU A 172 29.10 -10.71 -56.84
CA LEU A 172 28.63 -9.34 -56.95
C LEU A 172 28.00 -9.13 -58.33
N SER A 173 26.90 -8.39 -58.40
CA SER A 173 26.39 -7.85 -59.67
C SER A 173 26.79 -6.39 -59.80
N TRP A 174 26.48 -5.61 -58.77
CA TRP A 174 26.95 -4.24 -58.60
C TRP A 174 26.87 -3.82 -57.14
N VAL A 175 27.69 -2.84 -56.76
CA VAL A 175 27.64 -2.16 -55.45
C VAL A 175 27.74 -0.65 -55.68
N ARG A 176 26.95 0.12 -54.94
CA ARG A 176 27.02 1.57 -54.86
C ARG A 176 27.55 1.95 -53.50
N PHE A 177 28.49 2.90 -53.45
CA PHE A 177 29.07 3.34 -52.19
C PHE A 177 28.51 4.69 -51.75
N SER A 178 28.25 4.82 -50.44
CA SER A 178 27.95 6.10 -49.79
C SER A 178 29.22 6.87 -49.45
N SER A 179 30.33 6.15 -49.22
CA SER A 179 31.67 6.69 -49.08
C SER A 179 32.72 5.61 -49.41
N GLY A 180 33.95 6.04 -49.67
CA GLY A 180 35.09 5.16 -49.92
C GLY A 180 36.01 5.70 -51.00
N GLN A 181 37.20 5.12 -51.11
CA GLN A 181 38.17 5.58 -52.10
C GLN A 181 39.02 4.43 -52.67
N ILE A 182 39.61 4.68 -53.83
CA ILE A 182 40.69 3.85 -54.39
C ILE A 182 42.01 4.60 -54.21
N ASP A 183 42.91 4.02 -53.44
CA ASP A 183 44.30 4.47 -53.34
C ASP A 183 45.09 3.90 -54.50
N VAL A 184 45.48 4.76 -55.44
CA VAL A 184 46.27 4.40 -56.63
C VAL A 184 47.73 4.77 -56.39
N THR A 185 48.62 3.78 -56.42
CA THR A 185 50.07 3.96 -56.28
C THR A 185 50.76 3.54 -57.56
N ILE A 186 51.66 4.38 -58.06
CA ILE A 186 52.50 4.08 -59.22
C ILE A 186 53.96 4.12 -58.77
N GLN A 187 54.66 3.01 -58.96
CA GLN A 187 56.10 2.92 -58.76
C GLN A 187 56.79 2.88 -60.13
N ASN A 188 57.41 3.99 -60.50
CA ASN A 188 58.11 4.09 -61.77
C ASN A 188 59.45 3.34 -61.71
N LEU A 189 59.51 2.12 -62.27
CA LEU A 189 60.74 1.35 -62.40
C LEU A 189 61.43 1.55 -63.77
N LEU A 190 60.91 2.44 -64.61
CA LEU A 190 61.53 2.79 -65.88
C LEU A 190 62.75 3.71 -65.64
N PRO A 191 63.80 3.59 -66.45
CA PRO A 191 64.95 4.51 -66.43
C PRO A 191 64.64 5.86 -67.08
N ILE A 192 63.36 6.16 -67.31
CA ILE A 192 62.80 7.42 -67.83
C ILE A 192 61.62 7.85 -66.95
N PRO A 193 61.34 9.16 -66.81
CA PRO A 193 60.18 9.64 -66.07
C PRO A 193 58.84 9.37 -66.80
N LEU A 194 57.75 9.34 -66.04
CA LEU A 194 56.36 9.28 -66.54
C LEU A 194 55.65 10.62 -66.30
N GLY A 195 54.83 11.06 -67.24
CA GLY A 195 54.28 12.41 -67.33
C GLY A 195 55.28 13.40 -67.97
N ASP A 196 54.79 14.49 -68.58
CA ASP A 196 55.62 15.48 -69.27
C ASP A 196 55.11 16.92 -69.06
N GLU A 197 55.73 17.69 -68.17
CA GLU A 197 55.39 19.10 -67.88
C GLU A 197 55.40 20.04 -69.09
N SER A 198 55.98 19.65 -70.23
CA SER A 198 56.08 20.48 -71.43
C SER A 198 54.89 20.38 -72.39
N THR A 199 53.94 19.48 -72.14
CA THR A 199 52.78 19.25 -73.00
C THR A 199 51.50 19.88 -72.44
N GLN A 200 50.45 19.97 -73.27
CA GLN A 200 49.15 20.52 -72.84
C GLN A 200 48.45 19.64 -71.79
N ASP A 201 48.91 18.39 -71.62
CA ASP A 201 48.28 17.40 -70.77
C ASP A 201 49.35 16.51 -70.11
N PRO A 202 50.12 17.09 -69.17
CA PRO A 202 51.36 16.48 -68.65
C PRO A 202 51.13 15.25 -67.77
N SER A 203 49.87 14.89 -67.52
CA SER A 203 49.48 14.01 -66.42
C SER A 203 49.36 12.55 -66.88
N LEU A 204 49.95 11.65 -66.10
CA LEU A 204 49.60 10.23 -66.21
C LEU A 204 48.19 10.05 -65.66
N ARG A 205 47.36 9.30 -66.37
CA ARG A 205 45.96 9.06 -66.02
C ARG A 205 45.70 7.60 -65.78
N VAL A 206 44.90 7.36 -64.75
CA VAL A 206 44.35 6.05 -64.42
C VAL A 206 42.85 6.18 -64.41
N ARG A 207 42.18 5.35 -65.22
CA ARG A 207 40.71 5.33 -65.33
C ARG A 207 40.19 3.94 -65.04
N LEU A 208 39.00 3.88 -64.45
CA LEU A 208 38.27 2.64 -64.24
C LEU A 208 37.01 2.66 -65.10
N PHE A 209 36.78 1.60 -65.85
CA PHE A 209 35.63 1.43 -66.74
C PHE A 209 34.76 0.25 -66.31
N ASP A 210 33.47 0.31 -66.65
CA ASP A 210 32.57 -0.84 -66.62
C ASP A 210 33.04 -1.84 -67.68
N GLY A 211 33.56 -2.99 -67.25
CA GLY A 211 34.08 -4.02 -68.15
C GLY A 211 33.01 -4.74 -68.98
N THR A 212 31.73 -4.52 -68.69
CA THR A 212 30.61 -5.08 -69.47
C THR A 212 30.05 -4.06 -70.46
N ARG A 213 29.88 -2.80 -70.04
CA ARG A 213 29.25 -1.74 -70.84
C ARG A 213 30.23 -0.77 -71.48
N GLY A 214 31.49 -0.76 -71.07
CA GLY A 214 32.56 0.11 -71.56
C GLY A 214 32.47 1.56 -71.11
N GLY A 215 31.56 1.91 -70.20
CA GLY A 215 31.38 3.27 -69.68
C GLY A 215 32.46 3.65 -68.66
N LEU A 216 32.96 4.89 -68.70
CA LEU A 216 33.88 5.42 -67.69
C LEU A 216 33.15 5.52 -66.35
N LEU A 217 33.73 4.91 -65.31
CA LEU A 217 33.20 4.96 -63.94
C LEU A 217 33.82 6.12 -63.18
N VAL A 218 35.16 6.13 -63.12
CA VAL A 218 35.95 7.10 -62.35
C VAL A 218 37.34 7.27 -62.97
N GLU A 219 37.98 8.41 -62.70
CA GLU A 219 39.36 8.67 -63.12
C GLU A 219 40.16 9.44 -62.08
N THR A 220 41.49 9.29 -62.13
CA THR A 220 42.44 10.15 -61.41
C THR A 220 43.62 10.50 -62.30
N THR A 221 44.28 11.60 -61.96
CA THR A 221 45.45 12.12 -62.67
C THR A 221 46.62 12.25 -61.70
N PHE A 222 47.83 12.05 -62.21
CA PHE A 222 49.08 12.33 -61.51
C PHE A 222 49.67 13.60 -62.12
N PRO A 223 49.44 14.78 -61.50
CA PRO A 223 49.73 16.07 -62.12
C PRO A 223 51.23 16.39 -62.16
N ALA A 224 52.04 15.71 -61.34
CA ALA A 224 53.48 15.88 -61.31
C ALA A 224 54.18 14.72 -62.04
N VAL A 225 55.30 15.04 -62.70
CA VAL A 225 56.15 14.05 -63.36
C VAL A 225 56.67 13.03 -62.34
N ILE A 226 56.40 11.75 -62.57
CA ILE A 226 56.87 10.64 -61.75
C ILE A 226 58.27 10.26 -62.22
N ARG A 227 59.28 10.77 -61.51
CA ARG A 227 60.70 10.54 -61.84
C ARG A 227 61.06 9.05 -61.80
N THR A 228 62.11 8.68 -62.51
CA THR A 228 62.72 7.34 -62.45
C THR A 228 62.95 6.89 -61.00
N GLY A 229 62.48 5.69 -60.66
CA GLY A 229 62.57 5.10 -59.34
C GLY A 229 61.63 5.69 -58.29
N ALA A 230 60.86 6.73 -58.62
CA ALA A 230 59.96 7.39 -57.68
C ALA A 230 58.62 6.64 -57.54
N VAL A 231 57.97 6.86 -56.40
CA VAL A 231 56.60 6.42 -56.14
C VAL A 231 55.70 7.65 -56.10
N ALA A 232 54.59 7.59 -56.83
CA ALA A 232 53.53 8.58 -56.77
C ALA A 232 52.24 7.94 -56.27
N ARG A 233 51.41 8.73 -55.58
CA ARG A 233 50.11 8.30 -55.07
C ARG A 233 49.04 9.30 -55.49
N SER A 234 47.87 8.77 -55.80
CA SER A 234 46.65 9.54 -56.01
C SER A 234 45.47 8.77 -55.46
N THR A 235 44.36 9.45 -55.22
CA THR A 235 43.12 8.81 -54.76
C THR A 235 42.00 9.05 -55.77
N ILE A 236 41.03 8.14 -55.75
CA ILE A 236 39.77 8.24 -56.47
C ILE A 236 38.65 8.17 -55.44
N ASP A 237 37.77 9.17 -55.38
CA ASP A 237 36.57 9.13 -54.55
C ASP A 237 35.50 8.23 -55.18
N LEU A 238 34.94 7.31 -54.39
CA LEU A 238 33.87 6.39 -54.79
C LEU A 238 32.49 6.83 -54.29
N THR A 239 32.38 7.99 -53.64
CA THR A 239 31.11 8.51 -53.15
C THR A 239 30.07 8.62 -54.27
N GLY A 240 28.97 7.87 -54.15
CA GLY A 240 27.89 7.83 -55.14
C GLY A 240 28.21 7.06 -56.42
N VAL A 241 29.37 6.40 -56.50
CA VAL A 241 29.80 5.59 -57.64
C VAL A 241 29.24 4.18 -57.50
N SER A 242 28.76 3.62 -58.62
CA SER A 242 28.30 2.23 -58.71
C SER A 242 29.33 1.40 -59.48
N LEU A 243 29.96 0.44 -58.81
CA LEU A 243 30.91 -0.49 -59.40
C LEU A 243 30.19 -1.79 -59.81
N PRO A 244 30.22 -2.17 -61.10
CA PRO A 244 29.77 -3.48 -61.55
C PRO A 244 30.77 -4.58 -61.18
N SER A 245 30.36 -5.84 -61.37
CA SER A 245 31.20 -7.01 -61.08
C SER A 245 32.41 -7.19 -62.00
N ALA A 246 32.35 -6.66 -63.22
CA ALA A 246 33.44 -6.67 -64.19
C ALA A 246 33.97 -5.24 -64.37
N LEU A 247 35.26 -5.05 -64.11
CA LEU A 247 35.93 -3.75 -64.17
C LEU A 247 37.10 -3.81 -65.17
N GLU A 248 37.39 -2.69 -65.83
CA GLU A 248 38.57 -2.52 -66.67
C GLU A 248 39.39 -1.32 -66.17
N LEU A 249 40.69 -1.54 -65.96
CA LEU A 249 41.65 -0.48 -65.65
C LEU A 249 42.30 0.02 -66.94
N GLU A 250 42.31 1.34 -67.15
CA GLU A 250 43.01 1.99 -68.26
C GLU A 250 44.12 2.89 -67.73
N VAL A 251 45.31 2.80 -68.33
CA VAL A 251 46.39 3.77 -68.13
C VAL A 251 46.70 4.48 -69.44
N SER A 252 46.86 5.80 -69.37
CA SER A 252 47.28 6.64 -70.51
C SER A 252 48.08 7.83 -70.00
N GLY A 253 48.86 8.47 -70.87
CA GLY A 253 49.66 9.63 -70.49
C GLY A 253 50.81 9.84 -71.46
N GLU A 254 51.92 10.37 -70.95
CA GLU A 254 53.09 10.69 -71.78
C GLU A 254 54.38 10.40 -71.02
N SER A 255 55.49 10.37 -71.75
CA SER A 255 56.84 10.37 -71.18
C SER A 255 57.72 11.30 -72.02
N PRO A 256 58.53 12.19 -71.41
CA PRO A 256 59.50 13.02 -72.13
C PRO A 256 60.71 12.20 -72.61
N GLY A 257 60.68 10.88 -72.40
CA GLY A 257 61.78 9.98 -72.68
C GLY A 257 63.00 10.29 -71.82
N SER A 258 64.16 10.03 -72.37
CA SER A 258 65.46 10.18 -71.70
C SER A 258 66.06 11.58 -71.78
N SER A 259 65.37 12.54 -72.42
CA SER A 259 65.86 13.92 -72.65
C SER A 259 67.25 13.98 -73.29
N GLY A 260 67.53 13.07 -74.24
CA GLY A 260 68.81 13.00 -74.94
C GLY A 260 69.92 12.23 -74.22
N ARG A 261 69.66 11.66 -73.03
CA ARG A 261 70.63 10.86 -72.27
C ARG A 261 70.52 9.38 -72.63
N THR A 262 71.64 8.67 -72.71
CA THR A 262 71.62 7.21 -72.88
C THR A 262 71.21 6.53 -71.59
N VAL A 263 70.21 5.65 -71.66
CA VAL A 263 69.69 4.85 -70.55
C VAL A 263 69.69 3.36 -70.90
N PHE A 264 69.82 2.49 -69.90
CA PHE A 264 69.68 1.04 -70.09
C PHE A 264 68.22 0.67 -69.91
N ILE A 265 67.59 0.23 -70.99
CA ILE A 265 66.18 -0.14 -71.00
C ILE A 265 65.99 -1.47 -71.72
N THR A 266 65.13 -2.30 -71.18
CA THR A 266 64.78 -3.61 -71.72
C THR A 266 63.28 -3.68 -71.98
N PRO A 267 62.79 -4.55 -72.87
CA PRO A 267 61.35 -4.75 -73.06
C PRO A 267 60.60 -5.15 -71.77
N SER A 268 61.31 -5.68 -70.76
CA SER A 268 60.77 -6.04 -69.44
C SER A 268 60.77 -4.90 -68.42
N SER A 269 61.44 -3.78 -68.71
CA SER A 269 61.38 -2.55 -67.90
C SER A 269 59.95 -2.01 -67.91
N GLY A 270 59.48 -1.45 -66.79
CA GLY A 270 58.08 -1.05 -66.67
C GLY A 270 57.82 -0.17 -65.46
N PHE A 271 56.56 0.13 -65.17
CA PHE A 271 56.14 0.63 -63.87
C PHE A 271 55.09 -0.31 -63.28
N ASP A 272 55.03 -0.34 -61.96
CA ASP A 272 54.04 -1.10 -61.23
C ASP A 272 52.92 -0.16 -60.78
N LEU A 273 51.68 -0.56 -60.97
CA LEU A 273 50.47 0.14 -60.52
C LEU A 273 49.76 -0.73 -59.51
N SER A 274 49.46 -0.17 -58.35
CA SER A 274 48.64 -0.80 -57.31
C SER A 274 47.40 0.05 -57.08
N ALA A 275 46.23 -0.55 -57.09
CA ALA A 275 44.96 0.09 -56.73
C ALA A 275 44.33 -0.66 -55.56
N ARG A 276 44.15 0.04 -54.44
CA ARG A 276 43.59 -0.53 -53.20
C ARG A 276 42.28 0.16 -52.88
N PHE A 277 41.23 -0.62 -52.63
CA PHE A 277 39.94 -0.08 -52.18
C PHE A 277 39.99 0.08 -50.65
N VAL A 278 39.68 1.28 -50.16
CA VAL A 278 39.87 1.65 -48.75
C VAL A 278 38.62 2.37 -48.23
N SER A 279 38.25 2.07 -46.97
CA SER A 279 37.13 2.71 -46.28
C SER A 279 35.81 2.66 -47.04
N LEU A 280 35.49 1.49 -47.61
CA LEU A 280 34.27 1.28 -48.39
C LEU A 280 33.04 1.21 -47.48
N GLU A 281 32.05 2.06 -47.72
CA GLU A 281 30.74 2.02 -47.05
C GLU A 281 29.63 1.85 -48.10
N PRO A 282 29.12 0.63 -48.31
CA PRO A 282 28.04 0.39 -49.26
C PRO A 282 26.75 1.16 -48.91
N ASP A 283 26.11 1.72 -49.93
CA ASP A 283 24.78 2.34 -49.87
C ASP A 283 23.69 1.36 -50.32
N SER A 284 23.97 0.64 -51.41
CA SER A 284 23.11 -0.42 -51.95
C SER A 284 23.94 -1.39 -52.78
N ALA A 285 23.49 -2.64 -52.88
CA ALA A 285 24.17 -3.66 -53.66
C ALA A 285 23.19 -4.70 -54.20
N VAL A 286 23.59 -5.38 -55.27
CA VAL A 286 22.99 -6.65 -55.68
C VAL A 286 24.10 -7.70 -55.66
N ALA A 287 24.01 -8.64 -54.73
CA ALA A 287 25.04 -9.64 -54.46
C ALA A 287 24.44 -10.98 -54.03
N VAL A 288 25.22 -12.05 -54.14
CA VAL A 288 25.01 -13.31 -53.42
C VAL A 288 25.63 -13.11 -52.04
N VAL A 289 24.83 -13.29 -50.99
CA VAL A 289 25.20 -12.97 -49.62
C VAL A 289 25.33 -14.27 -48.82
N PRO A 290 26.49 -14.56 -48.21
CA PRO A 290 26.63 -15.70 -47.31
C PRO A 290 25.83 -15.48 -46.02
N ALA A 291 25.70 -16.53 -45.20
CA ALA A 291 25.14 -16.39 -43.86
C ALA A 291 26.01 -15.44 -43.01
N GLN A 292 25.39 -14.58 -42.23
CA GLN A 292 26.09 -13.61 -41.38
C GLN A 292 25.48 -13.57 -39.98
N GLU A 293 26.32 -13.45 -38.96
CA GLU A 293 25.90 -13.34 -37.56
C GLU A 293 25.68 -11.87 -37.18
N LEU A 294 24.54 -11.58 -36.56
CA LEU A 294 24.16 -10.27 -36.06
C LEU A 294 23.83 -10.41 -34.57
N ARG A 295 24.61 -9.73 -33.74
CA ARG A 295 24.40 -9.68 -32.29
C ARG A 295 24.00 -8.29 -31.87
N LEU A 296 22.81 -8.19 -31.30
CA LEU A 296 22.21 -6.95 -30.85
C LEU A 296 21.89 -7.08 -29.35
N GLU A 297 22.26 -6.06 -28.57
CA GLU A 297 22.09 -6.05 -27.12
C GLU A 297 21.42 -4.74 -26.71
N ASP A 298 20.43 -4.81 -25.82
CA ASP A 298 19.78 -3.64 -25.24
C ASP A 298 19.27 -3.94 -23.82
N SER A 299 18.91 -2.89 -23.10
CA SER A 299 18.44 -2.97 -21.73
C SER A 299 17.32 -1.98 -21.48
N VAL A 300 16.26 -2.43 -20.84
CA VAL A 300 15.12 -1.58 -20.45
C VAL A 300 15.26 -1.20 -18.99
N ALA A 301 15.22 0.11 -18.72
CA ALA A 301 15.11 0.61 -17.35
C ALA A 301 13.76 0.20 -16.75
N VAL A 302 13.81 -0.35 -15.54
CA VAL A 302 12.61 -0.80 -14.84
C VAL A 302 12.09 0.35 -14.00
N ALA A 303 10.84 0.78 -14.23
CA ALA A 303 10.18 1.74 -13.36
C ALA A 303 9.82 1.03 -12.05
N LEU A 304 10.72 1.11 -11.08
CA LEU A 304 10.50 0.57 -9.74
C LEU A 304 9.94 1.64 -8.81
N ASN A 305 9.25 1.19 -7.78
CA ASN A 305 9.24 1.96 -6.55
C ASN A 305 10.66 1.82 -5.95
N ASP A 306 11.53 2.80 -6.20
CA ASP A 306 12.93 2.85 -5.75
C ASP A 306 13.10 2.49 -4.27
N SER A 307 12.05 2.71 -3.47
CA SER A 307 12.05 2.41 -2.05
C SER A 307 12.00 0.92 -1.70
N LEU A 308 11.50 0.02 -2.55
CA LEU A 308 11.37 -1.41 -2.25
C LEU A 308 12.66 -2.21 -2.53
N GLY A 309 13.46 -1.76 -3.51
CA GLY A 309 14.74 -2.37 -3.85
C GLY A 309 14.65 -3.86 -4.18
N ILE A 310 13.95 -4.23 -5.26
CA ILE A 310 13.78 -5.63 -5.68
C ILE A 310 15.11 -6.19 -6.21
N VAL A 311 15.62 -7.25 -5.58
CA VAL A 311 16.83 -7.98 -6.02
C VAL A 311 16.46 -9.21 -6.85
N GLY A 312 15.29 -9.79 -6.59
CA GLY A 312 14.75 -10.91 -7.35
C GLY A 312 13.35 -11.25 -6.91
N GLY A 313 12.76 -12.31 -7.46
CA GLY A 313 11.41 -12.72 -7.07
C GLY A 313 10.84 -13.83 -7.93
N MET A 314 9.69 -14.35 -7.53
CA MET A 314 8.91 -15.30 -8.31
C MET A 314 7.76 -14.59 -8.99
N VAL A 315 7.63 -14.75 -10.30
CA VAL A 315 6.54 -14.17 -11.09
C VAL A 315 5.28 -15.01 -10.93
N ARG A 316 4.16 -14.33 -10.66
CA ARG A 316 2.81 -14.91 -10.63
C ARG A 316 2.19 -14.91 -12.02
N ASP A 317 2.26 -13.78 -12.72
CA ASP A 317 1.73 -13.60 -14.07
C ASP A 317 2.45 -12.47 -14.82
N GLY A 318 2.54 -12.62 -16.14
CA GLY A 318 3.13 -11.64 -17.06
C GLY A 318 3.35 -12.29 -18.43
N ILE A 319 3.14 -11.55 -19.52
CA ILE A 319 3.35 -12.06 -20.89
C ILE A 319 4.20 -11.04 -21.64
N PHE A 320 5.32 -11.48 -22.22
CA PHE A 320 6.05 -10.69 -23.20
C PHE A 320 5.52 -11.00 -24.59
N SER A 321 5.24 -9.95 -25.36
CA SER A 321 4.94 -10.02 -26.78
C SER A 321 6.08 -9.34 -27.53
N ILE A 322 6.68 -10.09 -28.46
CA ILE A 322 7.87 -9.66 -29.21
C ILE A 322 7.52 -9.71 -30.68
N GLU A 323 7.53 -8.57 -31.35
CA GLU A 323 7.38 -8.47 -32.80
C GLU A 323 8.77 -8.40 -33.44
N LEU A 324 9.13 -9.42 -34.21
CA LEU A 324 10.29 -9.41 -35.06
C LEU A 324 9.91 -8.88 -36.43
N ARG A 325 10.71 -7.97 -36.96
CA ARG A 325 10.52 -7.37 -38.27
C ARG A 325 11.82 -7.39 -39.05
N ASN A 326 11.76 -7.86 -40.28
CA ASN A 326 12.90 -8.02 -41.16
C ASN A 326 12.66 -7.34 -42.50
N GLU A 327 13.46 -6.31 -42.79
CA GLU A 327 13.41 -5.54 -44.03
C GLU A 327 14.46 -6.02 -45.05
N LEU A 328 15.31 -6.97 -44.67
CA LEU A 328 16.29 -7.59 -45.55
C LEU A 328 15.62 -8.62 -46.47
N PRO A 329 16.15 -8.81 -47.69
CA PRO A 329 15.72 -9.87 -48.60
C PRO A 329 16.20 -11.28 -48.18
N LEU A 330 16.77 -11.41 -46.98
CA LEU A 330 17.31 -12.65 -46.40
C LEU A 330 16.49 -13.01 -45.18
N GLY A 331 16.09 -14.28 -45.03
CA GLY A 331 15.50 -14.73 -43.77
C GLY A 331 16.52 -14.67 -42.64
N ALA A 332 16.07 -14.62 -41.39
CA ALA A 332 16.97 -14.69 -40.24
C ALA A 332 16.41 -15.60 -39.16
N ALA A 333 17.29 -16.31 -38.46
CA ALA A 333 16.93 -17.17 -37.35
C ALA A 333 18.03 -17.16 -36.28
N GLY A 334 17.64 -17.38 -35.03
CA GLY A 334 18.58 -17.38 -33.91
C GLY A 334 17.88 -17.49 -32.57
N SER A 335 18.34 -16.72 -31.58
CA SER A 335 17.81 -16.74 -30.23
C SER A 335 17.71 -15.36 -29.59
N LEU A 336 16.65 -15.16 -28.80
CA LEU A 336 16.49 -14.05 -27.88
C LEU A 336 16.70 -14.54 -26.45
N ARG A 337 17.58 -13.90 -25.70
CA ARG A 337 17.98 -14.31 -24.34
C ARG A 337 17.70 -13.22 -23.31
N PHE A 338 17.23 -13.62 -22.14
CA PHE A 338 16.95 -12.75 -20.99
C PHE A 338 17.79 -13.20 -19.79
N PRO A 339 18.94 -12.54 -19.50
CA PRO A 339 19.84 -12.96 -18.42
C PRO A 339 19.21 -12.98 -17.02
N GLU A 340 18.30 -12.04 -16.73
CA GLU A 340 17.65 -11.88 -15.43
C GLU A 340 16.40 -12.74 -15.23
N LEU A 341 15.82 -13.26 -16.32
CA LEU A 341 14.62 -14.09 -16.28
C LEU A 341 15.02 -15.55 -16.36
N LEU A 342 14.73 -16.31 -15.30
CA LEU A 342 15.21 -17.67 -15.12
C LEU A 342 14.04 -18.66 -15.12
N GLU A 343 14.16 -19.69 -15.95
CA GLU A 343 13.32 -20.88 -15.92
C GLU A 343 14.21 -22.06 -15.48
N ASN A 344 13.81 -22.77 -14.42
CA ASN A 344 14.63 -23.83 -13.80
C ASN A 344 16.07 -23.38 -13.44
N ASP A 345 16.22 -22.15 -12.95
CA ASP A 345 17.49 -21.48 -12.60
C ASP A 345 18.45 -21.21 -13.78
N GLU A 346 17.99 -21.38 -15.03
CA GLU A 346 18.74 -21.00 -16.24
C GLU A 346 18.06 -19.81 -16.96
N PRO A 347 18.84 -18.88 -17.55
CA PRO A 347 18.28 -17.78 -18.34
C PRO A 347 17.34 -18.27 -19.44
N ILE A 348 16.20 -17.60 -19.60
CA ILE A 348 15.27 -17.89 -20.69
C ILE A 348 15.95 -17.58 -22.03
N VAL A 349 15.91 -18.55 -22.93
CA VAL A 349 16.39 -18.44 -24.31
C VAL A 349 15.26 -18.91 -25.23
N LEU A 350 14.73 -17.99 -26.03
CA LEU A 350 13.69 -18.23 -27.01
C LEU A 350 14.31 -18.37 -28.39
N ALA A 351 14.00 -19.46 -29.11
CA ALA A 351 14.36 -19.57 -30.52
C ALA A 351 13.46 -18.64 -31.36
N VAL A 352 14.06 -17.82 -32.21
CA VAL A 352 13.36 -16.83 -33.03
C VAL A 352 13.66 -17.05 -34.50
N SER A 353 12.67 -16.77 -35.36
CA SER A 353 12.84 -16.80 -36.81
C SER A 353 11.94 -15.77 -37.46
N VAL A 354 12.47 -15.07 -38.46
CA VAL A 354 11.75 -14.05 -39.21
C VAL A 354 11.99 -14.24 -40.71
N PRO A 355 10.93 -14.33 -41.53
CA PRO A 355 11.07 -14.54 -42.98
C PRO A 355 11.75 -13.34 -43.67
N PRO A 356 12.29 -13.51 -44.89
CA PRO A 356 12.79 -12.39 -45.69
C PRO A 356 11.66 -11.42 -46.07
N ALA A 357 12.02 -10.17 -46.34
CA ALA A 357 11.15 -9.22 -47.01
C ALA A 357 10.78 -9.70 -48.41
N SER A 358 9.51 -9.55 -48.79
CA SER A 358 8.99 -9.99 -50.09
C SER A 358 8.03 -8.96 -50.67
N GLY A 359 8.18 -8.66 -51.97
CA GLY A 359 7.29 -7.72 -52.67
C GLY A 359 7.29 -6.29 -52.11
N GLY A 360 8.36 -5.87 -51.43
CA GLY A 360 8.45 -4.57 -50.76
C GLY A 360 7.77 -4.51 -49.39
N VAL A 361 7.32 -5.65 -48.87
CA VAL A 361 6.75 -5.78 -47.51
C VAL A 361 7.79 -6.48 -46.62
N ALA A 362 8.01 -5.92 -45.43
CA ALA A 362 8.90 -6.51 -44.44
C ALA A 362 8.38 -7.89 -44.00
N GLY A 363 9.28 -8.85 -43.81
CA GLY A 363 8.97 -10.07 -43.09
C GLY A 363 8.64 -9.75 -41.64
N SER A 364 7.69 -10.47 -41.06
CA SER A 364 7.30 -10.28 -39.66
C SER A 364 6.97 -11.62 -39.02
N SER A 365 7.29 -11.74 -37.74
CA SER A 365 6.85 -12.82 -36.85
C SER A 365 6.59 -12.26 -35.46
N THR A 366 5.71 -12.91 -34.71
CA THR A 366 5.39 -12.54 -33.34
C THR A 366 5.64 -13.74 -32.46
N GLU A 367 6.39 -13.52 -31.39
CA GLU A 367 6.65 -14.52 -30.37
C GLU A 367 6.10 -14.05 -29.03
N THR A 368 5.72 -15.01 -28.19
CA THR A 368 5.21 -14.71 -26.84
C THR A 368 5.89 -15.57 -25.79
N ILE A 369 6.22 -14.98 -24.65
CA ILE A 369 6.78 -15.67 -23.50
C ILE A 369 5.82 -15.50 -22.32
N ASP A 370 5.31 -16.61 -21.80
CA ASP A 370 4.58 -16.63 -20.53
C ASP A 370 5.58 -16.67 -19.39
N LEU A 371 5.56 -15.64 -18.54
CA LEU A 371 6.47 -15.50 -17.40
C LEU A 371 5.91 -16.14 -16.12
N THR A 372 4.79 -16.83 -16.19
CA THR A 372 4.19 -17.51 -15.03
C THR A 372 5.18 -18.51 -14.43
N SER A 373 5.47 -18.40 -13.14
CA SER A 373 6.46 -19.21 -12.42
C SER A 373 7.92 -19.00 -12.85
N THR A 374 8.22 -17.96 -13.62
CA THR A 374 9.59 -17.52 -13.91
C THR A 374 10.18 -16.84 -12.69
N ARG A 375 11.47 -17.06 -12.44
CA ARG A 375 12.21 -16.33 -11.40
C ARG A 375 12.92 -15.13 -12.01
N VAL A 376 12.78 -13.95 -11.41
CA VAL A 376 13.59 -12.77 -11.75
C VAL A 376 14.76 -12.69 -10.78
N ARG A 377 15.97 -12.38 -11.27
CA ARG A 377 17.14 -12.15 -10.43
C ARG A 377 18.05 -11.08 -11.04
N ALA A 378 18.42 -10.09 -10.24
CA ALA A 378 19.43 -9.10 -10.61
C ALA A 378 20.79 -9.77 -10.87
N LEU A 379 21.58 -9.20 -11.77
CA LEU A 379 22.86 -9.78 -12.19
C LEU A 379 24.00 -9.58 -11.18
N ASN A 380 23.88 -8.61 -10.26
CA ASN A 380 24.99 -8.11 -9.46
C ASN A 380 24.66 -7.91 -7.96
N ASP A 381 23.75 -8.70 -7.38
CA ASP A 381 23.28 -8.60 -5.98
C ASP A 381 22.76 -7.23 -5.54
N GLU A 382 22.74 -6.23 -6.42
CA GLU A 382 22.12 -4.93 -6.23
C GLU A 382 20.65 -4.99 -6.64
N PRO A 383 19.80 -4.06 -6.15
CA PRO A 383 18.43 -3.98 -6.63
C PRO A 383 18.43 -3.78 -8.16
N LEU A 384 17.52 -4.49 -8.82
CA LEU A 384 17.31 -4.44 -10.25
C LEU A 384 17.09 -2.99 -10.69
N ASP A 385 17.89 -2.45 -11.60
CA ASP A 385 17.66 -1.13 -12.21
C ASP A 385 17.19 -1.25 -13.66
N ARG A 386 17.51 -2.38 -14.30
CA ARG A 386 17.18 -2.70 -15.69
C ARG A 386 16.96 -4.20 -15.87
N LEU A 387 16.27 -4.56 -16.95
CA LEU A 387 16.26 -5.92 -17.51
C LEU A 387 16.98 -5.91 -18.85
N GLN A 388 17.91 -6.85 -19.05
CA GLN A 388 18.70 -6.97 -20.27
C GLN A 388 18.06 -8.00 -21.21
N PHE A 389 18.24 -7.78 -22.50
CA PHE A 389 17.88 -8.75 -23.52
C PHE A 389 18.92 -8.74 -24.64
N GLU A 390 19.27 -9.93 -25.10
CA GLU A 390 20.28 -10.18 -26.12
C GLU A 390 19.62 -10.89 -27.30
N LEU A 391 19.63 -10.27 -28.48
CA LEU A 391 19.16 -10.88 -29.73
C LEU A 391 20.37 -11.30 -30.56
N ASP A 392 20.54 -12.61 -30.75
CA ASP A 392 21.57 -13.19 -31.58
C ASP A 392 20.89 -13.88 -32.76
N VAL A 393 21.07 -13.35 -33.98
CA VAL A 393 20.44 -13.88 -35.20
C VAL A 393 21.45 -14.03 -36.30
N ALA A 394 21.31 -15.11 -37.08
CA ALA A 394 22.06 -15.30 -38.31
C ALA A 394 21.15 -15.14 -39.52
N THR A 395 21.61 -14.42 -40.54
CA THR A 395 20.94 -14.39 -41.84
C THR A 395 21.11 -15.73 -42.54
N VAL A 396 20.06 -16.17 -43.23
CA VAL A 396 20.10 -17.32 -44.12
C VAL A 396 20.84 -16.91 -45.40
N PRO A 397 21.75 -17.73 -45.93
CA PRO A 397 22.46 -17.41 -47.16
C PRO A 397 21.46 -17.26 -48.31
N SER A 398 21.74 -16.36 -49.25
CA SER A 398 20.89 -16.19 -50.42
C SER A 398 21.07 -17.34 -51.42
N ASP A 399 19.98 -17.86 -51.98
CA ASP A 399 20.03 -18.83 -53.09
C ASP A 399 20.49 -18.21 -54.43
N GLY A 400 20.69 -16.89 -54.47
CA GLY A 400 21.12 -16.13 -55.65
C GLY A 400 21.21 -14.63 -55.37
N PHE A 401 21.28 -13.80 -56.40
CA PHE A 401 21.42 -12.35 -56.24
C PHE A 401 20.22 -11.73 -55.53
N VAL A 402 20.49 -11.01 -54.43
CA VAL A 402 19.50 -10.24 -53.66
C VAL A 402 19.86 -8.76 -53.65
N ALA A 403 18.85 -7.89 -53.58
CA ALA A 403 19.03 -6.45 -53.51
C ALA A 403 19.05 -5.95 -52.07
N LEU A 404 20.19 -5.40 -51.65
CA LEU A 404 20.44 -4.84 -50.33
C LEU A 404 20.46 -3.30 -50.39
N GLY A 405 19.99 -2.65 -49.33
CA GLY A 405 20.02 -1.20 -49.18
C GLY A 405 20.24 -0.76 -47.72
N ARG A 406 21.00 0.32 -47.53
CA ARG A 406 21.50 0.81 -46.23
C ARG A 406 20.43 0.98 -45.13
N HIS A 407 19.19 1.23 -45.50
CA HIS A 407 18.09 1.46 -44.55
C HIS A 407 17.33 0.20 -44.16
N GLN A 408 17.67 -0.96 -44.74
CA GLN A 408 17.08 -2.22 -44.34
C GLN A 408 17.68 -2.66 -43.00
N SER A 409 16.82 -3.23 -42.15
CA SER A 409 17.18 -3.68 -40.82
C SER A 409 16.46 -4.96 -40.43
N ILE A 410 17.01 -5.67 -39.45
CA ILE A 410 16.27 -6.61 -38.63
C ILE A 410 16.03 -5.93 -37.29
N SER A 411 14.80 -6.00 -36.79
CA SER A 411 14.42 -5.39 -35.53
C SER A 411 13.53 -6.31 -34.70
N ALA A 412 13.58 -6.12 -33.38
CA ALA A 412 12.68 -6.72 -32.42
C ALA A 412 12.03 -5.59 -31.62
N ALA A 413 10.71 -5.55 -31.59
CA ALA A 413 9.93 -4.62 -30.76
C ALA A 413 9.23 -5.39 -29.65
N PHE A 414 9.30 -4.84 -28.44
CA PHE A 414 8.68 -5.37 -27.25
C PHE A 414 7.50 -4.49 -26.89
N GLU A 415 6.33 -5.10 -26.70
CA GLU A 415 5.17 -4.38 -26.19
C GLU A 415 5.33 -4.06 -24.70
N GLU A 416 4.68 -2.99 -24.24
CA GLU A 416 4.60 -2.69 -22.82
C GLU A 416 3.94 -3.86 -22.08
N THR A 417 4.54 -4.29 -20.98
CA THR A 417 3.94 -5.34 -20.14
C THR A 417 4.04 -5.03 -18.67
N THR A 418 3.24 -5.71 -17.87
CA THR A 418 3.37 -5.72 -16.42
C THR A 418 3.69 -7.12 -15.92
N ILE A 419 4.78 -7.24 -15.16
CA ILE A 419 5.18 -8.43 -14.42
C ILE A 419 4.62 -8.32 -13.01
N ARG A 420 3.78 -9.28 -12.62
CA ARG A 420 3.19 -9.35 -11.29
C ARG A 420 3.88 -10.43 -10.48
N PHE A 421 4.50 -10.07 -9.36
CA PHE A 421 5.23 -11.02 -8.52
C PHE A 421 4.34 -11.74 -7.51
N ALA A 422 4.57 -13.04 -7.31
CA ALA A 422 4.03 -13.79 -6.17
C ALA A 422 4.82 -13.47 -4.89
N SER A 423 6.13 -13.35 -5.02
CA SER A 423 7.06 -12.94 -3.96
C SER A 423 8.26 -12.20 -4.55
N VAL A 424 8.87 -11.32 -3.77
CA VAL A 424 10.10 -10.61 -4.12
C VAL A 424 11.12 -10.76 -3.00
N GLU A 425 12.38 -10.94 -3.37
CA GLU A 425 13.52 -10.67 -2.52
C GLU A 425 13.77 -9.16 -2.57
N ALA A 426 13.38 -8.44 -1.52
CA ALA A 426 13.41 -6.98 -1.45
C ALA A 426 14.46 -6.51 -0.44
N ARG A 427 15.00 -5.32 -0.66
CA ARG A 427 15.88 -4.58 0.26
C ARG A 427 15.34 -3.15 0.35
N PRO A 428 14.25 -2.96 1.13
CA PRO A 428 13.58 -1.68 1.20
C PRO A 428 14.45 -0.64 1.90
N THR A 429 14.57 0.55 1.31
CA THR A 429 15.30 1.69 1.86
C THR A 429 14.41 2.63 2.67
N ASP A 430 13.21 2.93 2.15
CA ASP A 430 12.24 3.85 2.77
C ASP A 430 10.83 3.65 2.19
N VAL A 431 10.25 2.45 2.30
CA VAL A 431 8.89 2.21 1.79
C VAL A 431 7.90 2.93 2.70
N ARG A 432 7.20 3.92 2.14
CA ARG A 432 6.20 4.72 2.86
C ARG A 432 4.80 4.19 2.64
N ILE A 433 4.10 4.00 3.74
CA ILE A 433 2.72 3.54 3.78
C ILE A 433 1.93 4.62 4.50
N GLU A 434 1.05 5.29 3.77
CA GLU A 434 0.11 6.22 4.38
C GLU A 434 -0.96 5.44 5.14
N ILE A 435 -1.18 5.82 6.39
CA ILE A 435 -2.34 5.38 7.16
C ILE A 435 -3.49 6.30 6.75
N PRO A 436 -4.55 5.76 6.11
CA PRO A 436 -5.66 6.59 5.65
C PRO A 436 -6.36 7.23 6.85
N HIS A 437 -6.87 8.44 6.61
CA HIS A 437 -7.63 9.18 7.62
C HIS A 437 -8.91 8.44 7.98
N THR A 438 -8.88 7.79 9.15
CA THR A 438 -9.96 6.96 9.66
C THR A 438 -10.68 7.73 10.76
N VAL A 439 -11.98 7.91 10.62
CA VAL A 439 -12.82 8.66 11.58
C VAL A 439 -13.77 7.69 12.27
N THR A 440 -13.75 7.69 13.59
CA THR A 440 -14.69 6.92 14.42
C THR A 440 -15.52 7.88 15.25
N GLN A 441 -16.82 7.84 15.02
CA GLN A 441 -17.80 8.62 15.77
C GLN A 441 -17.78 8.20 17.24
N LEU A 442 -17.87 9.19 18.12
CA LEU A 442 -18.04 8.97 19.54
C LEU A 442 -19.46 9.35 19.91
N ASP A 443 -20.31 8.33 20.08
CA ASP A 443 -21.66 8.51 20.57
C ASP A 443 -21.66 8.30 22.09
N LEU A 444 -21.31 9.35 22.83
CA LEU A 444 -21.30 9.31 24.29
C LEU A 444 -22.75 9.44 24.80
N PRO A 445 -23.20 8.59 25.75
CA PRO A 445 -24.52 8.72 26.36
C PRO A 445 -24.72 10.09 27.01
N GLU A 446 -25.95 10.61 26.95
CA GLU A 446 -26.33 11.87 27.59
C GLU A 446 -26.08 11.83 29.11
N GLU A 447 -26.27 10.67 29.73
CA GLU A 447 -26.03 10.43 31.16
C GLU A 447 -24.56 10.63 31.57
N LEU A 448 -23.63 10.57 30.61
CA LEU A 448 -22.21 10.78 30.88
C LEU A 448 -21.75 12.22 30.61
N GLU A 449 -22.61 13.13 30.14
CA GLU A 449 -22.24 14.51 29.78
C GLU A 449 -21.57 15.24 30.95
N ASP A 450 -22.17 15.15 32.13
CA ASP A 450 -21.76 15.84 33.37
C ASP A 450 -20.65 15.12 34.15
N LEU A 451 -20.08 14.03 33.60
CA LEU A 451 -18.96 13.31 34.20
C LEU A 451 -17.61 13.88 33.80
N ASP A 452 -16.86 14.43 34.74
CA ASP A 452 -15.45 14.78 34.52
C ASP A 452 -14.54 13.56 34.75
N LEU A 453 -14.20 12.87 33.67
CA LEU A 453 -13.28 11.72 33.67
C LEU A 453 -11.92 12.10 34.24
N ALA A 454 -11.31 11.24 35.06
CA ALA A 454 -10.01 11.49 35.70
C ALA A 454 -8.82 10.81 35.00
N ALA A 455 -9.07 9.78 34.19
CA ALA A 455 -8.04 9.03 33.47
C ALA A 455 -8.58 8.52 32.13
N ALA A 456 -7.70 8.40 31.14
CA ALA A 456 -8.01 7.82 29.84
C ALA A 456 -6.74 7.23 29.24
N SER A 457 -6.89 6.12 28.53
CA SER A 457 -5.80 5.44 27.83
C SER A 457 -6.20 5.10 26.41
N LEU A 458 -5.27 5.25 25.47
CA LEU A 458 -5.40 4.81 24.09
C LEU A 458 -4.27 3.84 23.82
N ARG A 459 -4.60 2.64 23.36
CA ARG A 459 -3.65 1.61 22.95
C ARG A 459 -3.78 1.39 21.46
N LEU A 460 -2.71 1.64 20.71
CA LEU A 460 -2.60 1.23 19.31
C LEU A 460 -1.85 -0.10 19.25
N VAL A 461 -2.43 -1.09 18.58
CA VAL A 461 -1.80 -2.39 18.29
C VAL A 461 -1.63 -2.51 16.78
N VAL A 462 -0.39 -2.69 16.34
CA VAL A 462 -0.02 -2.88 14.94
C VAL A 462 0.45 -4.32 14.74
N ALA A 463 -0.25 -5.08 13.91
CA ALA A 463 0.19 -6.40 13.49
C ALA A 463 0.96 -6.29 12.18
N ASN A 464 2.23 -6.72 12.21
CA ASN A 464 3.13 -6.71 11.07
C ASN A 464 3.40 -8.14 10.59
N ALA A 465 3.05 -8.42 9.35
CA ALA A 465 3.33 -9.66 8.65
C ALA A 465 4.46 -9.51 7.61
N VAL A 466 5.16 -8.37 7.60
CA VAL A 466 6.29 -8.08 6.72
C VAL A 466 7.61 -8.39 7.45
N PRO A 467 8.61 -9.02 6.80
CA PRO A 467 9.89 -9.40 7.42
C PRO A 467 10.88 -8.24 7.63
N PHE A 468 10.36 -7.03 7.77
CA PHE A 468 11.14 -5.82 7.99
C PHE A 468 10.62 -5.06 9.20
N PRO A 469 11.52 -4.47 10.01
CA PRO A 469 11.12 -3.52 11.03
C PRO A 469 10.50 -2.29 10.36
N ALA A 470 9.60 -1.64 11.06
CA ALA A 470 8.98 -0.41 10.61
C ALA A 470 8.87 0.59 11.75
N ASN A 471 8.80 1.87 11.40
CA ASN A 471 8.50 2.94 12.34
C ASN A 471 7.30 3.73 11.84
N GLY A 472 6.30 3.89 12.69
CA GLY A 472 5.12 4.69 12.40
C GLY A 472 5.14 6.03 13.14
N MET A 473 4.68 7.07 12.46
CA MET A 473 4.25 8.32 13.08
C MET A 473 2.73 8.39 12.93
N VAL A 474 2.01 8.31 14.03
CA VAL A 474 0.54 8.29 14.07
C VAL A 474 0.05 9.52 14.80
N THR A 475 -1.01 10.14 14.30
CA THR A 475 -1.66 11.28 14.94
C THR A 475 -3.11 10.94 15.23
N VAL A 476 -3.52 11.12 16.48
CA VAL A 476 -4.92 11.08 16.90
C VAL A 476 -5.43 12.52 16.99
N ARG A 477 -6.57 12.82 16.37
CA ARG A 477 -7.16 14.16 16.33
C ARG A 477 -8.62 14.14 16.76
N SER A 478 -9.04 15.16 17.50
CA SER A 478 -10.46 15.41 17.75
C SER A 478 -11.15 15.99 16.52
N VAL A 479 -12.39 15.57 16.27
CA VAL A 479 -13.27 16.12 15.23
C VAL A 479 -14.49 16.79 15.89
N GLY A 480 -15.04 17.84 15.28
CA GLY A 480 -16.23 18.56 15.79
C GLY A 480 -15.91 19.70 16.78
N LEU A 481 -14.66 19.85 17.20
CA LEU A 481 -14.25 20.93 18.11
C LEU A 481 -13.84 22.21 17.35
N PRO A 482 -14.13 23.42 17.88
CA PRO A 482 -13.65 24.68 17.30
C PRO A 482 -12.13 24.77 17.18
N ASN A 483 -11.40 24.15 18.13
CA ASN A 483 -9.95 24.04 18.12
C ASN A 483 -9.59 22.54 18.27
N PRO A 484 -9.21 21.86 17.18
CA PRO A 484 -8.82 20.46 17.24
C PRO A 484 -7.62 20.22 18.15
N ILE A 485 -7.70 19.18 18.98
CA ILE A 485 -6.60 18.65 19.78
C ILE A 485 -5.95 17.54 18.96
N GLU A 486 -4.63 17.63 18.76
CA GLU A 486 -3.84 16.65 18.01
C GLU A 486 -2.77 16.02 18.90
N LEU A 487 -2.65 14.69 18.82
CA LEU A 487 -1.76 13.88 19.64
C LEU A 487 -0.88 13.01 18.74
N PRO A 488 0.30 13.49 18.33
CA PRO A 488 1.26 12.70 17.58
C PRO A 488 2.03 11.75 18.51
N PHE A 489 2.22 10.51 18.07
CA PHE A 489 3.07 9.54 18.76
C PHE A 489 3.77 8.59 17.77
N GLN A 490 4.89 8.03 18.22
CA GLN A 490 5.68 7.09 17.43
C GLN A 490 5.39 5.66 17.84
N VAL A 491 5.37 4.76 16.86
CA VAL A 491 5.26 3.31 17.08
C VAL A 491 6.45 2.60 16.43
N ALA A 492 7.22 1.88 17.23
CA ALA A 492 8.22 0.95 16.73
C ALA A 492 7.55 -0.40 16.45
N ILE A 493 7.69 -0.90 15.24
CA ILE A 493 7.00 -2.09 14.76
C ILE A 493 8.06 -3.15 14.46
N ALA A 494 8.03 -4.25 15.21
CA ALA A 494 8.94 -5.37 15.01
C ALA A 494 8.63 -6.11 13.68
N PRO A 495 9.64 -6.71 13.02
CA PRO A 495 9.43 -7.54 11.84
C PRO A 495 8.62 -8.80 12.18
N GLY A 496 7.77 -9.23 11.25
CA GLY A 496 7.02 -10.49 11.34
C GLY A 496 7.05 -11.24 10.02
N THR A 497 6.11 -12.17 9.83
CA THR A 497 5.90 -12.86 8.54
C THR A 497 4.42 -13.16 8.37
N SER A 498 3.94 -13.39 7.15
CA SER A 498 2.55 -13.87 6.94
C SER A 498 2.21 -15.15 7.71
N ALA A 499 3.18 -16.04 7.93
CA ALA A 499 2.97 -17.26 8.71
C ALA A 499 2.95 -17.02 10.22
N SER A 500 3.62 -15.97 10.69
CA SER A 500 3.69 -15.58 12.10
C SER A 500 3.76 -14.05 12.20
N PRO A 501 2.61 -13.36 12.14
CA PRO A 501 2.56 -11.91 12.31
C PRO A 501 2.98 -11.52 13.73
N VAL A 502 3.67 -10.40 13.87
CA VAL A 502 4.09 -9.86 15.17
C VAL A 502 3.24 -8.65 15.52
N GLU A 503 2.67 -8.65 16.72
CA GLU A 503 1.94 -7.49 17.26
C GLU A 503 2.89 -6.60 18.07
N SER A 504 2.96 -5.33 17.68
CA SER A 504 3.62 -4.27 18.44
C SER A 504 2.54 -3.35 18.99
N SER A 505 2.67 -2.89 20.24
CA SER A 505 1.67 -1.97 20.82
C SER A 505 2.33 -0.77 21.48
N VAL A 506 1.69 0.38 21.33
CA VAL A 506 2.01 1.63 22.03
C VAL A 506 0.78 2.12 22.77
N SER A 507 0.98 2.65 23.97
CA SER A 507 -0.09 3.21 24.79
C SER A 507 0.21 4.67 25.12
N ILE A 508 -0.78 5.53 24.94
CA ILE A 508 -0.76 6.92 25.40
C ILE A 508 -1.84 7.13 26.45
N ASP A 509 -1.54 7.95 27.45
CA ASP A 509 -2.42 8.26 28.58
C ASP A 509 -2.14 9.68 29.09
N GLU A 510 -2.70 10.06 30.23
CA GLU A 510 -2.47 11.38 30.85
C GLU A 510 -1.02 11.61 31.34
N SER A 511 -0.21 10.56 31.48
CA SER A 511 1.18 10.67 31.94
C SER A 511 2.14 11.07 30.82
N ASN A 512 1.78 10.78 29.56
CA ASN A 512 2.65 10.97 28.40
C ASN A 512 2.00 11.73 27.24
N SER A 513 0.73 12.10 27.36
CA SER A 513 -0.03 12.79 26.31
C SER A 513 -1.15 13.67 26.88
N ALA A 514 -1.78 14.48 26.02
CA ALA A 514 -3.00 15.22 26.36
C ALA A 514 -4.29 14.45 26.03
N LEU A 515 -4.26 13.10 26.04
CA LEU A 515 -5.42 12.26 25.73
C LEU A 515 -6.63 12.58 26.61
N LEU A 516 -6.41 12.76 27.92
CA LEU A 516 -7.51 13.09 28.84
C LEU A 516 -8.19 14.42 28.47
N SER A 517 -7.41 15.42 28.03
CA SER A 517 -7.97 16.68 27.54
C SER A 517 -8.78 16.51 26.25
N LEU A 518 -8.34 15.62 25.35
CA LEU A 518 -9.06 15.29 24.13
C LEU A 518 -10.43 14.68 24.45
N ILE A 519 -10.49 13.67 25.32
CA ILE A 519 -11.76 13.01 25.67
C ILE A 519 -12.69 13.95 26.45
N ARG A 520 -12.15 14.73 27.41
CA ARG A 520 -12.92 15.72 28.17
C ARG A 520 -13.51 16.83 27.31
N ALA A 521 -12.89 17.14 26.17
CA ALA A 521 -13.41 18.15 25.25
C ALA A 521 -14.67 17.69 24.50
N ARG A 522 -15.10 16.42 24.66
CA ARG A 522 -16.30 15.83 24.02
C ARG A 522 -16.33 16.01 22.51
N PRO A 523 -15.34 15.48 21.78
CA PRO A 523 -15.36 15.57 20.34
C PRO A 523 -16.45 14.67 19.74
N GLU A 524 -17.02 15.10 18.61
CA GLU A 524 -18.02 14.31 17.86
C GLU A 524 -17.42 13.00 17.33
N ALA A 525 -16.11 13.01 17.03
CA ALA A 525 -15.38 11.85 16.57
C ALA A 525 -13.88 11.95 16.88
N ILE A 526 -13.21 10.81 16.83
CA ILE A 526 -11.75 10.73 16.81
C ILE A 526 -11.31 10.33 15.41
N ALA A 527 -10.34 11.07 14.87
CA ALA A 527 -9.66 10.71 13.64
C ALA A 527 -8.25 10.19 13.91
N ILE A 528 -7.83 9.16 13.17
CA ILE A 528 -6.48 8.61 13.20
C ILE A 528 -5.93 8.59 11.78
N ASP A 529 -4.75 9.18 11.60
CA ASP A 529 -3.96 9.12 10.38
C ASP A 529 -2.46 9.12 10.69
N GLY A 530 -1.63 8.88 9.69
CA GLY A 530 -0.20 8.81 9.88
C GLY A 530 0.57 8.19 8.72
N GLU A 531 1.81 7.82 8.99
CA GLU A 531 2.68 7.16 8.02
C GLU A 531 3.48 6.06 8.71
N VAL A 532 3.63 4.92 8.05
CA VAL A 532 4.55 3.84 8.43
C VAL A 532 5.67 3.77 7.41
N ARG A 533 6.92 3.75 7.90
CA ARG A 533 8.12 3.64 7.08
C ARG A 533 8.76 2.28 7.31
N ILE A 534 8.90 1.50 6.24
CA ILE A 534 9.48 0.15 6.24
C ILE A 534 10.85 0.16 5.57
N GLY A 535 11.82 -0.49 6.21
CA GLY A 535 13.13 -0.75 5.62
C GLY A 535 14.25 0.14 6.18
N ASP A 536 15.47 -0.36 6.00
CA ASP A 536 16.73 0.28 6.41
C ASP A 536 17.77 0.31 5.27
N GLY A 537 17.47 -0.30 4.13
CA GLY A 537 18.35 -0.45 2.97
C GLY A 537 19.49 -1.45 3.17
N LEU A 538 19.54 -2.17 4.28
CA LEU A 538 20.71 -2.99 4.66
C LEU A 538 20.51 -4.48 4.42
N VAL A 539 19.28 -4.98 4.58
CA VAL A 539 19.01 -6.42 4.58
C VAL A 539 18.04 -6.79 3.46
N THR A 540 18.36 -7.84 2.73
CA THR A 540 17.44 -8.46 1.76
C THR A 540 16.60 -9.54 2.44
N ARG A 541 15.27 -9.48 2.30
CA ARG A 541 14.32 -10.50 2.79
C ARG A 541 13.22 -10.75 1.76
N THR A 542 12.59 -11.92 1.84
CA THR A 542 11.49 -12.29 0.94
C THR A 542 10.16 -11.74 1.43
N VAL A 543 9.50 -10.93 0.62
CA VAL A 543 8.14 -10.44 0.83
C VAL A 543 7.19 -11.18 -0.09
N GLY A 544 6.08 -11.68 0.45
CA GLY A 544 4.96 -12.21 -0.31
C GLY A 544 3.92 -11.14 -0.64
N ARG A 545 3.16 -11.35 -1.72
CA ARG A 545 2.05 -10.44 -2.11
C ARG A 545 1.00 -10.25 -1.00
N GLU A 546 0.80 -11.26 -0.16
CA GLU A 546 -0.17 -11.23 0.94
C GLU A 546 0.40 -10.68 2.25
N ASP A 547 1.69 -10.32 2.31
CA ASP A 547 2.26 -9.70 3.49
C ASP A 547 1.62 -8.32 3.74
N PHE A 548 1.28 -8.06 4.99
CA PHE A 548 0.48 -6.92 5.38
C PHE A 548 0.97 -6.22 6.64
N VAL A 549 0.54 -4.96 6.80
CA VAL A 549 0.56 -4.23 8.05
C VAL A 549 -0.87 -3.79 8.33
N ARG A 550 -1.39 -4.09 9.53
CA ARG A 550 -2.73 -3.67 9.97
C ARG A 550 -2.67 -3.08 11.37
N GLY A 551 -3.49 -2.07 11.62
CA GLY A 551 -3.62 -1.48 12.95
C GLY A 551 -5.00 -1.69 13.54
N ARG A 552 -5.08 -1.69 14.86
CA ARG A 552 -6.31 -1.46 15.62
C ARG A 552 -5.98 -0.59 16.79
N TYR A 553 -6.94 0.18 17.25
CA TYR A 553 -6.77 0.95 18.47
C TYR A 553 -7.94 0.74 19.41
N GLU A 554 -7.66 0.91 20.69
CA GLU A 554 -8.61 0.78 21.79
C GLU A 554 -8.47 2.04 22.64
N VAL A 555 -9.58 2.76 22.86
CA VAL A 555 -9.67 3.85 23.83
C VAL A 555 -10.44 3.33 25.02
N SER A 556 -9.87 3.48 26.21
CA SER A 556 -10.46 3.05 27.47
C SER A 556 -10.31 4.15 28.52
N ALA A 557 -11.43 4.58 29.09
CA ALA A 557 -11.45 5.49 30.23
C ALA A 557 -12.25 4.85 31.36
N PRO A 558 -11.61 4.44 32.47
CA PRO A 558 -12.36 3.98 33.63
C PRO A 558 -13.20 5.15 34.16
N LEU A 559 -14.43 4.89 34.62
CA LEU A 559 -15.34 5.86 35.24
C LEU A 559 -14.87 6.24 36.66
N ARG A 560 -13.61 6.68 36.74
CA ARG A 560 -13.06 7.46 37.84
C ARG A 560 -13.37 8.91 37.53
N VAL A 561 -14.38 9.46 38.20
CA VAL A 561 -15.01 10.70 37.78
C VAL A 561 -15.10 11.69 38.93
N ARG A 562 -15.19 12.97 38.58
CA ARG A 562 -15.80 13.98 39.44
C ARG A 562 -17.21 14.21 38.88
N LEU A 563 -18.22 13.95 39.71
CA LEU A 563 -19.60 14.09 39.29
C LEU A 563 -20.10 15.52 39.53
N GLY A 564 -20.71 16.12 38.51
CA GLY A 564 -21.59 17.27 38.69
C GLY A 564 -22.97 16.82 39.20
N LEU A 565 -23.77 16.29 38.28
CA LEU A 565 -25.11 15.76 38.52
C LEU A 565 -25.31 14.52 37.64
N LEU A 566 -25.94 13.49 38.18
CA LEU A 566 -26.48 12.38 37.39
C LEU A 566 -27.94 12.23 37.77
N GLU A 567 -28.85 12.38 36.82
CA GLU A 567 -30.28 12.24 37.03
C GLU A 567 -30.79 10.97 36.36
N ARG A 568 -31.61 10.21 37.07
CA ARG A 568 -32.25 9.00 36.59
C ARG A 568 -33.70 8.97 36.99
N THR A 569 -34.58 8.82 36.01
CA THR A 569 -36.00 8.55 36.24
C THR A 569 -36.22 7.04 36.32
N ALA A 570 -36.82 6.57 37.41
CA ALA A 570 -37.23 5.18 37.58
C ALA A 570 -38.52 4.88 36.78
N ASP A 571 -38.84 3.60 36.63
CA ASP A 571 -40.08 3.19 35.98
C ASP A 571 -41.32 3.75 36.69
N ASP A 572 -42.31 4.14 35.90
CA ASP A 572 -43.60 4.59 36.43
C ASP A 572 -44.33 3.44 37.14
N PHE A 573 -44.85 3.72 38.33
CA PHE A 573 -45.64 2.77 39.10
C PHE A 573 -47.06 3.27 39.30
N ASP A 574 -47.98 2.37 39.60
CA ASP A 574 -49.36 2.72 39.91
C ASP A 574 -49.98 1.80 40.95
N PHE A 575 -50.99 2.30 41.64
CA PHE A 575 -51.81 1.50 42.54
C PHE A 575 -53.29 1.87 42.42
N THR A 576 -54.14 0.85 42.55
CA THR A 576 -55.59 1.01 42.68
C THR A 576 -55.97 1.14 44.15
N VAL A 577 -56.75 2.16 44.47
CA VAL A 577 -57.30 2.37 45.81
C VAL A 577 -58.69 1.77 45.85
N SER A 578 -58.99 0.87 46.78
CA SER A 578 -60.34 0.28 46.87
C SER A 578 -61.38 1.31 47.34
N ARG A 579 -62.66 1.17 46.97
CA ARG A 579 -63.72 2.11 47.37
C ARG A 579 -63.80 2.32 48.89
N ASP A 580 -63.67 1.25 49.66
CA ASP A 580 -63.65 1.32 51.14
C ASP A 580 -62.48 2.16 51.67
N VAL A 581 -61.36 2.21 50.95
CA VAL A 581 -60.20 3.03 51.29
C VAL A 581 -60.37 4.47 50.80
N GLN A 582 -60.91 4.68 49.60
CA GLN A 582 -61.23 6.00 49.06
C GLN A 582 -62.17 6.78 49.98
N ASP A 583 -63.25 6.13 50.43
CA ASP A 583 -64.24 6.73 51.34
C ASP A 583 -63.58 7.17 52.66
N ARG A 584 -62.71 6.32 53.22
CA ARG A 584 -62.00 6.60 54.47
C ARG A 584 -60.93 7.69 54.31
N ILE A 585 -60.24 7.74 53.18
CA ILE A 585 -59.30 8.83 52.86
C ILE A 585 -60.05 10.16 52.74
N GLY A 586 -61.24 10.14 52.13
CA GLY A 586 -62.04 11.34 51.87
C GLY A 586 -62.79 11.91 53.09
N SER A 587 -63.11 11.11 54.11
CA SER A 587 -63.92 11.57 55.26
C SER A 587 -63.22 11.59 56.62
N ASP A 588 -62.26 10.69 56.84
CA ASP A 588 -61.83 10.32 58.20
C ASP A 588 -60.31 10.51 58.45
N VAL A 589 -59.55 11.02 57.47
CA VAL A 589 -58.10 11.22 57.60
C VAL A 589 -57.79 12.45 58.46
N THR A 590 -56.87 12.27 59.42
CA THR A 590 -56.37 13.35 60.29
C THR A 590 -54.94 13.77 59.96
N GLY A 591 -54.28 13.05 59.05
CA GLY A 591 -52.97 13.40 58.50
C GLY A 591 -52.35 12.25 57.71
N VAL A 592 -51.41 12.59 56.83
CA VAL A 592 -50.68 11.62 56.01
C VAL A 592 -49.19 11.88 56.10
N VAL A 593 -48.43 10.81 56.27
CA VAL A 593 -46.98 10.86 56.37
C VAL A 593 -46.39 9.83 55.41
N ALA A 594 -45.53 10.27 54.49
CA ALA A 594 -44.67 9.38 53.73
C ALA A 594 -43.49 8.95 54.62
N ARG A 595 -43.32 7.65 54.81
CA ARG A 595 -42.17 7.07 55.52
C ARG A 595 -41.42 6.12 54.60
N GLY A 596 -40.11 6.14 54.71
CA GLY A 596 -39.27 5.21 53.96
C GLY A 596 -37.81 5.28 54.34
N GLN A 597 -37.01 4.62 53.52
CA GLN A 597 -35.56 4.62 53.59
C GLN A 597 -34.97 4.72 52.20
N ILE A 598 -33.81 5.37 52.12
CA ILE A 598 -32.94 5.36 50.95
C ILE A 598 -31.63 4.69 51.37
N GLU A 599 -31.26 3.63 50.68
CA GLU A 599 -29.98 2.96 50.79
C GLU A 599 -29.12 3.37 49.60
N ASN A 600 -28.03 4.09 49.85
CA ASN A 600 -27.16 4.64 48.82
C ASN A 600 -25.76 4.02 48.90
N HIS A 601 -25.43 3.22 47.90
CA HIS A 601 -24.11 2.66 47.64
C HIS A 601 -23.36 3.45 46.54
N PHE A 602 -23.89 4.55 46.01
CA PHE A 602 -23.07 5.42 45.15
C PHE A 602 -22.08 6.25 45.98
N PRO A 603 -20.91 6.61 45.41
CA PRO A 603 -19.91 7.46 46.09
C PRO A 603 -20.33 8.93 46.17
N PHE A 604 -21.58 9.24 45.85
CA PHE A 604 -22.16 10.58 45.78
C PHE A 604 -23.43 10.63 46.61
N ALA A 605 -23.80 11.81 47.11
CA ALA A 605 -25.08 11.96 47.79
C ALA A 605 -26.22 11.73 46.79
N ALA A 606 -27.27 11.02 47.21
CA ALA A 606 -28.44 10.77 46.37
C ALA A 606 -29.60 11.64 46.86
N GLU A 607 -30.33 12.25 45.94
CA GLU A 607 -31.57 12.95 46.21
C GLU A 607 -32.69 12.24 45.46
N THR A 608 -33.77 11.87 46.15
CA THR A 608 -34.93 11.23 45.53
C THR A 608 -36.13 12.15 45.62
N GLU A 609 -36.72 12.44 44.47
CA GLU A 609 -38.02 13.09 44.34
C GLU A 609 -39.07 12.05 43.98
N ILE A 610 -40.22 12.10 44.65
CA ILE A 610 -41.32 11.18 44.40
C ILE A 610 -42.52 12.03 44.02
N THR A 611 -43.03 11.83 42.80
CA THR A 611 -44.17 12.57 42.28
C THR A 611 -45.36 11.65 42.07
N PHE A 612 -46.57 12.21 42.13
CA PHE A 612 -47.81 11.50 41.85
C PHE A 612 -48.73 12.33 40.95
N ALA A 613 -49.45 11.65 40.07
CA ALA A 613 -50.42 12.26 39.15
C ALA A 613 -51.62 11.34 38.87
N SER A 614 -52.71 11.91 38.33
CA SER A 614 -53.91 11.15 37.98
C SER A 614 -53.84 10.42 36.63
N SER A 615 -52.85 10.74 35.79
CA SER A 615 -52.48 9.97 34.59
C SER A 615 -50.96 9.92 34.42
N MET A 616 -50.47 8.95 33.63
CA MET A 616 -49.05 8.82 33.30
C MET A 616 -48.50 10.08 32.59
N ASP A 617 -49.25 10.63 31.61
CA ASP A 617 -48.83 11.82 30.84
C ASP A 617 -48.55 13.05 31.72
N GLN A 618 -49.18 13.14 32.90
CA GLN A 618 -49.03 14.28 33.80
C GLN A 618 -47.81 14.18 34.73
N LEU A 619 -47.17 13.00 34.84
CA LEU A 619 -45.99 12.82 35.70
C LEU A 619 -44.80 13.67 35.25
N ASP A 620 -44.63 13.86 33.94
CA ASP A 620 -43.59 14.68 33.32
C ASP A 620 -43.96 16.16 33.25
N GLU A 621 -45.20 16.46 32.86
CA GLU A 621 -45.57 17.82 32.48
C GLU A 621 -46.03 18.67 33.67
N THR A 622 -46.87 18.08 34.54
CA THR A 622 -47.56 18.79 35.64
C THR A 622 -47.94 17.82 36.77
N PRO A 623 -46.98 17.31 37.57
CA PRO A 623 -47.30 16.42 38.68
C PRO A 623 -48.22 17.13 39.68
N GLU A 624 -49.22 16.40 40.18
CA GLU A 624 -50.24 16.95 41.08
C GLU A 624 -49.80 16.96 42.54
N VAL A 625 -48.99 15.98 42.95
CA VAL A 625 -48.39 15.90 44.29
C VAL A 625 -46.90 15.62 44.16
N ILE A 626 -46.07 16.39 44.86
CA ILE A 626 -44.61 16.22 44.89
C ILE A 626 -44.21 16.06 46.35
N LEU A 627 -43.64 14.90 46.71
CA LEU A 627 -43.04 14.74 48.02
C LEU A 627 -41.75 15.57 48.10
N ALA A 628 -41.52 16.20 49.25
CA ALA A 628 -40.30 16.95 49.50
C ALA A 628 -39.07 16.08 49.19
N LEU A 629 -38.09 16.68 48.50
CA LEU A 629 -36.85 16.02 48.10
C LEU A 629 -36.16 15.38 49.31
N VAL A 630 -35.93 14.08 49.24
CA VAL A 630 -35.26 13.33 50.30
C VAL A 630 -33.79 13.16 49.93
N ARG A 631 -32.88 13.63 50.78
CA ARG A 631 -31.45 13.51 50.57
C ARG A 631 -30.85 12.39 51.41
N ALA A 632 -30.11 11.50 50.77
CA ALA A 632 -29.27 10.48 51.37
C ALA A 632 -27.79 10.83 51.23
N GLU A 633 -27.01 10.50 52.25
CA GLU A 633 -25.55 10.67 52.24
C GLU A 633 -24.88 9.71 51.24
N ALA A 634 -23.65 10.03 50.84
CA ALA A 634 -22.83 9.16 50.00
C ALA A 634 -22.44 7.86 50.74
N GLY A 635 -22.25 6.77 49.99
CA GLY A 635 -21.66 5.54 50.53
C GLY A 635 -20.21 5.73 51.01
N PHE A 636 -19.77 4.87 51.91
CA PHE A 636 -18.42 4.95 52.48
C PHE A 636 -17.39 4.41 51.48
N THR A 637 -16.41 5.24 51.09
CA THR A 637 -15.37 4.88 50.12
C THR A 637 -14.06 4.44 50.75
N ASP A 638 -13.31 3.59 50.06
CA ASP A 638 -11.92 3.27 50.37
C ASP A 638 -10.91 4.32 49.85
N GLU A 639 -9.61 4.07 50.01
CA GLU A 639 -8.54 4.97 49.54
C GLU A 639 -8.49 5.14 48.01
N THR A 640 -9.14 4.24 47.25
CA THR A 640 -9.21 4.29 45.79
C THR A 640 -10.41 5.10 45.27
N GLY A 641 -11.32 5.47 46.18
CA GLY A 641 -12.57 6.16 45.90
C GLY A 641 -13.72 5.22 45.54
N ARG A 642 -13.61 3.92 45.84
CA ARG A 642 -14.66 2.91 45.62
C ARG A 642 -15.52 2.76 46.87
N VAL A 643 -16.84 2.63 46.70
CA VAL A 643 -17.75 2.36 47.83
C VAL A 643 -17.60 0.93 48.33
N ILE A 644 -17.49 0.78 49.65
CA ILE A 644 -17.36 -0.51 50.34
C ILE A 644 -18.55 -0.80 51.27
N GLU A 645 -19.27 0.24 51.71
CA GLU A 645 -20.46 0.13 52.55
C GLU A 645 -21.50 1.21 52.15
N PRO A 646 -22.80 0.87 52.07
CA PRO A 646 -23.84 1.83 51.74
C PRO A 646 -24.17 2.76 52.91
N ALA A 647 -24.67 3.95 52.61
CA ALA A 647 -25.28 4.86 53.57
C ALA A 647 -26.80 4.65 53.60
N LEU A 648 -27.36 4.42 54.80
CA LEU A 648 -28.80 4.26 55.00
C LEU A 648 -29.41 5.54 55.59
N THR A 649 -30.40 6.11 54.90
CA THR A 649 -31.09 7.32 55.32
C THR A 649 -32.59 7.08 55.42
N SER A 650 -33.14 7.14 56.64
CA SER A 650 -34.60 7.11 56.84
C SER A 650 -35.21 8.48 56.66
N PHE A 651 -36.41 8.55 56.08
CA PHE A 651 -37.12 9.81 55.88
C PHE A 651 -38.57 9.76 56.36
N GLU A 652 -39.07 10.94 56.71
CA GLU A 652 -40.44 11.19 57.10
C GLU A 652 -40.88 12.52 56.49
N VAL A 653 -41.82 12.48 55.53
CA VAL A 653 -42.36 13.67 54.87
C VAL A 653 -43.85 13.77 55.18
N THR A 654 -44.26 14.82 55.88
CA THR A 654 -45.68 15.07 56.14
C THR A 654 -46.32 15.71 54.90
N LEU A 655 -47.42 15.14 54.42
CA LEU A 655 -48.14 15.70 53.28
C LEU A 655 -49.02 16.88 53.73
N PRO A 656 -49.07 17.97 52.94
CA PRO A 656 -50.04 19.04 53.14
C PRO A 656 -51.49 18.54 53.09
N ASP A 657 -52.37 19.13 53.91
CA ASP A 657 -53.80 18.75 53.95
C ASP A 657 -54.51 18.90 52.59
N GLU A 658 -54.02 19.78 51.72
CA GLU A 658 -54.53 20.01 50.36
C GLU A 658 -54.24 18.87 49.38
N ASP A 659 -53.18 18.09 49.63
CA ASP A 659 -52.78 16.96 48.78
C ASP A 659 -53.45 15.64 49.22
N ILE A 660 -54.01 15.57 50.43
CA ILE A 660 -54.64 14.34 50.95
C ILE A 660 -55.81 13.86 50.06
N PRO A 661 -56.74 14.72 49.60
CA PRO A 661 -57.83 14.29 48.72
C PRO A 661 -57.35 13.66 47.41
N PHE A 662 -56.10 13.94 46.98
CA PHE A 662 -55.57 13.41 45.75
C PHE A 662 -55.53 11.86 45.76
N PHE A 663 -55.21 11.27 46.91
CA PHE A 663 -55.07 9.83 47.09
C PHE A 663 -56.39 9.08 47.31
N ALA A 664 -57.53 9.78 47.32
CA ALA A 664 -58.87 9.16 47.34
C ALA A 664 -59.35 8.76 45.92
N ARG A 665 -58.51 8.89 44.88
CA ARG A 665 -58.83 8.48 43.52
C ARG A 665 -58.74 6.97 43.33
N ASP A 666 -59.47 6.46 42.35
CA ASP A 666 -59.50 5.03 42.01
C ASP A 666 -58.13 4.49 41.61
N ARG A 667 -57.34 5.30 40.92
CA ARG A 667 -55.99 4.96 40.49
C ARG A 667 -55.08 6.17 40.66
N VAL A 668 -53.87 5.91 41.14
CA VAL A 668 -52.81 6.90 41.32
C VAL A 668 -51.57 6.38 40.61
N PHE A 669 -50.95 7.23 39.81
CA PHE A 669 -49.65 6.97 39.19
C PHE A 669 -48.57 7.72 39.96
N GLY A 670 -47.40 7.13 40.08
CA GLY A 670 -46.25 7.76 40.71
C GLY A 670 -44.95 7.43 40.00
N ARG A 671 -43.94 8.24 40.29
CA ARG A 671 -42.59 8.14 39.71
C ARG A 671 -41.56 8.52 40.74
N MET A 672 -40.40 7.90 40.67
CA MET A 672 -39.22 8.30 41.43
C MET A 672 -38.15 8.86 40.50
N VAL A 673 -37.56 9.98 40.87
CA VAL A 673 -36.39 10.56 40.18
C VAL A 673 -35.23 10.57 41.16
N PHE A 674 -34.17 9.84 40.83
CA PHE A 674 -32.90 9.83 41.56
C PHE A 674 -31.95 10.87 40.97
N ARG A 675 -31.36 11.70 41.82
CA ARG A 675 -30.37 12.72 41.47
C ARG A 675 -29.12 12.50 42.32
N LEU A 676 -28.06 11.94 41.72
CA LEU A 676 -26.78 11.83 42.38
C LEU A 676 -26.00 13.14 42.22
N ARG A 677 -25.54 13.70 43.33
CA ARG A 677 -24.75 14.95 43.34
C ARG A 677 -23.38 14.71 43.95
N GLY A 678 -22.36 15.07 43.20
CA GLY A 678 -20.97 14.98 43.64
C GLY A 678 -20.39 16.31 44.12
N ASP A 679 -19.38 16.22 44.99
CA ASP A 679 -18.45 17.32 45.20
C ASP A 679 -17.42 17.30 44.06
N SER A 680 -17.37 18.39 43.29
CA SER A 680 -16.46 18.59 42.16
C SER A 680 -14.96 18.50 42.48
N THR A 681 -14.56 18.24 43.72
CA THR A 681 -13.16 18.18 44.15
C THR A 681 -12.61 16.76 44.32
N ALA A 682 -13.45 15.78 44.65
CA ALA A 682 -13.02 14.40 44.90
C ALA A 682 -13.19 13.52 43.65
N VAL A 683 -12.17 12.72 43.34
CA VAL A 683 -12.26 11.69 42.29
C VAL A 683 -12.71 10.39 42.93
N VAL A 684 -13.82 9.84 42.46
CA VAL A 684 -14.38 8.58 42.96
C VAL A 684 -14.61 7.60 41.81
N SER A 685 -14.78 6.32 42.14
CA SER A 685 -14.88 5.22 41.19
C SER A 685 -16.33 4.73 41.13
N LEU A 686 -16.98 4.86 39.96
CA LEU A 686 -18.29 4.27 39.72
C LEU A 686 -18.14 2.79 39.36
N SER A 687 -18.84 1.94 40.10
CA SER A 687 -18.71 0.49 40.01
C SER A 687 -20.06 -0.13 39.60
N PRO A 688 -20.07 -1.29 38.92
CA PRO A 688 -21.31 -1.94 38.50
C PRO A 688 -22.23 -2.34 39.67
N ASP A 689 -21.64 -2.56 40.85
CA ASP A 689 -22.28 -2.91 42.11
C ASP A 689 -22.81 -1.69 42.89
N ASP A 690 -22.55 -0.46 42.46
CA ASP A 690 -23.13 0.74 43.09
C ASP A 690 -24.64 0.80 42.83
N TYR A 691 -25.40 1.32 43.78
CA TYR A 691 -26.84 1.47 43.66
C TYR A 691 -27.40 2.57 44.56
N ALA A 692 -28.57 3.08 44.21
CA ALA A 692 -29.46 3.82 45.10
C ALA A 692 -30.81 3.11 45.10
N GLU A 693 -31.26 2.69 46.27
CA GLU A 693 -32.55 2.03 46.45
C GLU A 693 -33.43 2.87 47.38
N ALA A 694 -34.63 3.24 46.92
CA ALA A 694 -35.63 3.94 47.71
C ALA A 694 -36.82 3.02 47.95
N THR A 695 -37.17 2.82 49.22
CA THR A 695 -38.34 2.02 49.64
C THR A 695 -39.19 2.83 50.59
N GLY A 696 -40.51 2.88 50.37
CA GLY A 696 -41.40 3.60 51.27
C GLY A 696 -42.89 3.36 51.08
N ALA A 697 -43.67 4.00 51.95
CA ALA A 697 -45.13 3.97 51.92
C ALA A 697 -45.74 5.27 52.44
N LEU A 698 -46.95 5.57 52.00
CA LEU A 698 -47.82 6.59 52.60
C LEU A 698 -48.59 5.97 53.75
N GLU A 699 -48.45 6.55 54.94
CA GLU A 699 -49.20 6.18 56.14
C GLU A 699 -50.30 7.22 56.42
N PHE A 700 -51.54 6.83 56.18
CA PHE A 700 -52.74 7.62 56.48
C PHE A 700 -53.18 7.33 57.90
N ARG A 701 -53.25 8.38 58.74
CA ARG A 701 -53.88 8.31 60.06
C ARG A 701 -55.37 8.54 59.88
N ILE A 702 -56.17 7.52 60.18
CA ILE A 702 -57.62 7.53 60.01
C ILE A 702 -58.26 7.51 61.40
N GLY A 703 -59.08 8.52 61.69
CA GLY A 703 -59.89 8.57 62.89
C GLY A 703 -61.18 7.76 62.72
N VAL A 704 -61.40 6.74 63.54
CA VAL A 704 -62.63 5.95 63.49
C VAL A 704 -63.51 6.28 64.71
N GLY A 705 -64.63 6.97 64.47
CA GLY A 705 -65.64 7.38 65.48
C GLY A 705 -66.24 8.79 65.24
N GLU A 706 -67.39 9.13 65.85
CA GLU A 706 -67.98 10.48 65.74
C GLU A 706 -67.09 11.55 66.42
N ARG A 707 -66.44 12.39 65.61
CA ARG A 707 -65.72 13.58 66.09
C ARG A 707 -66.74 14.68 66.39
N ARG A 708 -67.03 14.96 67.66
CA ARG A 708 -67.76 16.19 68.03
C ARG A 708 -66.82 17.41 67.88
N PRO A 709 -67.33 18.56 67.40
CA PRO A 709 -66.54 19.73 67.00
C PRO A 709 -65.72 20.37 68.13
#